data_AF-A0AAG5DP96-F1
#
_entry.id   AF-A0AAG5DP96-F1
#
_cell.length_a   1.000
_cell.length_b   1.000
_cell.length_c   1.000
_cell.angle_alpha   90.00
_cell.angle_beta   90.00
_cell.angle_gamma   90.00
#
_symmetry.space_group_name_H-M   'P 1'
#
loop_
_entity.id
_entity.type
_entity.pdbx_description
1 polymer ?
#
loop_
_entity_poly.entity_id
_entity_poly.type
_entity_poly.pdbx_seq_one_letter_code
_entity_poly.pdbx_strand_id
1 'polypeptide(L)'
;MEEARKLYKKNPGSGTEGYLNQLRLSTLYFSRLATTGKPFEIGVEVATAGKFDDIVMYLGDEQQYCLVQAKHKQDETKRITLDDLLKTTTEYSLPKYFDSFRGLKREVFYQAGRLKYIVIYTNLKVDENVKKVMEPVLVNADTFLNTLNVQCGGKEPTLYRFNTDYIEFIEQLIDRISPICEVARKLAEQLVQRKKISINPNGVFHEFHSLLVRDVFDLDRQLFRDEFLTSNPEMSIYLHKFRYLLERTLRSILKLDEFSITDLNRLILTGKLKLLFETGFVSKIVSQSAKPSKDWGDYRVKRTEVNEFFQHLILAADQPNFIELEAITKVEVFGLKEYVDEYMRAVFDQVDRWIRDGEGVFLNANDWKRICSNSLARITGKKWLLKSEEYQKSNRASGYFFERNTLIAPLEHFLQSSEHNIMLVLAAHSAEVGGSRVLQALTTLRKQFVVFDAYCFHDTDDLDSCVPFVKNLANKLLVIVYNEKCCCTVIKNVRNKFNVLKNVKMVYVASAGCQPESFEGISFIHNDQFELRHMNQQSRHKLLEKKIILQNRSVRMVDLLAEDKALNLLNMEFISQLLTDQVEPIVYSFRYQRQLKGDYFNRMLCTDQSLFDEDGFDCLLQSNRAIILSVVPGMGKTTFLERLIGRLSSALPDHVICLMHLKFYTETLEEITKLNARTLSVDDAVRYATKCFFAGSSRLGQELFRNAIFNTGKLIVLVDGYDSVIRRFKISVERASQLFLQHPFRMRNLLIATRPHETEHLREALPQAKIVWLQPLQEKQCVEFLCRWWKSEDSLEASHLLQYLRAKYGDWIAGSPFQLKLLAEIYQDDRTAFANFGGLLELYLEKQFHESNQRANHVMGIGQQRMAAETLRQASHEGHCSLAAQLFFSPEKPINMAKYGYLLDIGIIILEGNQVRFEHRVFQDYFAAEAVMIGHFVRIDDDRLRIVLNDPLNRLFKQFLLHHLGKAKNVNFRARFQSLLLDNGSSSERNINQADDR
;
A
#
# COMPACT_ATOMS: atom_id res chain seq x y z
N MET A 1 -11.85 -41.62 -0.27
CA MET A 1 -10.70 -42.18 -1.00
C MET A 1 -9.92 -41.00 -1.54
N GLU A 2 -8.72 -40.72 -1.02
CA GLU A 2 -7.81 -39.76 -1.66
C GLU A 2 -7.28 -40.43 -2.94
N GLU A 3 -7.53 -39.82 -4.11
CA GLU A 3 -6.89 -40.25 -5.35
C GLU A 3 -5.37 -40.20 -5.18
N ALA A 4 -4.68 -41.26 -5.61
CA ALA A 4 -3.23 -41.33 -5.53
C ALA A 4 -2.61 -40.13 -6.27
N ARG A 5 -1.84 -39.31 -5.55
CA ARG A 5 -1.26 -38.09 -6.09
C ARG A 5 -0.19 -38.41 -7.14
N LYS A 6 -0.19 -37.64 -8.23
CA LYS A 6 0.81 -37.75 -9.30
C LYS A 6 2.09 -37.04 -8.88
N LEU A 7 3.16 -37.82 -8.69
CA LEU A 7 4.47 -37.35 -8.28
C LEU A 7 5.37 -37.10 -9.50
N TYR A 8 6.33 -36.18 -9.37
CA TYR A 8 7.36 -35.91 -10.37
C TYR A 8 8.70 -35.51 -9.73
N LYS A 9 9.77 -35.65 -10.49
CA LYS A 9 11.11 -35.20 -10.09
C LYS A 9 11.26 -33.71 -10.34
N LYS A 10 11.81 -32.99 -9.36
CA LYS A 10 12.11 -31.55 -9.47
C LYS A 10 13.55 -31.25 -9.88
N ASN A 11 13.74 -30.13 -10.58
CA ASN A 11 15.05 -29.55 -10.81
C ASN A 11 15.48 -28.64 -9.64
N PRO A 12 16.80 -28.44 -9.42
CA PRO A 12 17.29 -27.48 -8.43
C PRO A 12 16.95 -26.05 -8.89
N GLY A 13 16.25 -25.31 -8.04
CA GLY A 13 15.69 -23.99 -8.38
C GLY A 13 16.71 -22.90 -8.73
N SER A 14 16.18 -21.80 -9.27
CA SER A 14 16.93 -20.65 -9.81
C SER A 14 17.35 -19.60 -8.75
N GLY A 15 18.05 -18.53 -9.17
CA GLY A 15 18.47 -17.42 -8.30
C GLY A 15 17.32 -16.63 -7.67
N THR A 16 17.60 -15.87 -6.61
CA THR A 16 16.62 -15.30 -5.66
C THR A 16 15.49 -14.47 -6.30
N GLU A 17 15.76 -13.67 -7.33
CA GLU A 17 14.73 -12.81 -7.97
C GLU A 17 13.89 -13.54 -9.02
N GLY A 18 14.51 -14.43 -9.80
CA GLY A 18 13.78 -15.31 -10.72
C GLY A 18 12.79 -16.20 -9.97
N TYR A 19 13.21 -16.66 -8.79
CA TYR A 19 12.37 -17.39 -7.86
C TYR A 19 11.13 -16.60 -7.38
N LEU A 20 11.29 -15.32 -7.02
CA LEU A 20 10.17 -14.48 -6.60
C LEU A 20 9.16 -14.28 -7.73
N ASN A 21 9.64 -14.06 -8.95
CA ASN A 21 8.77 -13.92 -10.12
C ASN A 21 7.98 -15.22 -10.38
N GLN A 22 8.65 -16.38 -10.30
CA GLN A 22 8.02 -17.70 -10.42
C GLN A 22 6.97 -17.95 -9.33
N LEU A 23 7.27 -17.64 -8.06
CA LEU A 23 6.35 -17.80 -6.93
C LEU A 23 5.06 -16.98 -7.15
N ARG A 24 5.20 -15.71 -7.55
CA ARG A 24 4.07 -14.80 -7.80
C ARG A 24 3.25 -15.28 -9.00
N LEU A 25 3.90 -15.62 -10.11
CA LEU A 25 3.24 -16.10 -11.31
C LEU A 25 2.50 -17.43 -11.08
N SER A 26 3.14 -18.39 -10.40
CA SER A 26 2.55 -19.68 -10.06
C SER A 26 1.31 -19.52 -9.19
N THR A 27 1.36 -18.61 -8.19
CA THR A 27 0.20 -18.35 -7.32
C THR A 27 -0.97 -17.75 -8.11
N LEU A 28 -0.69 -16.78 -8.99
CA LEU A 28 -1.72 -16.16 -9.84
C LEU A 28 -2.37 -17.18 -10.78
N TYR A 29 -1.57 -17.97 -11.49
CA TYR A 29 -2.07 -18.99 -12.41
C TYR A 29 -2.84 -20.09 -11.69
N PHE A 30 -2.37 -20.54 -10.53
CA PHE A 30 -3.08 -21.53 -9.74
C PHE A 30 -4.47 -21.02 -9.32
N SER A 31 -4.55 -19.77 -8.86
CA SER A 31 -5.83 -19.13 -8.50
C SER A 31 -6.77 -18.99 -9.69
N ARG A 32 -6.28 -18.47 -10.83
CA ARG A 32 -7.09 -18.27 -12.03
C ARG A 32 -7.61 -19.60 -12.59
N LEU A 33 -6.76 -20.63 -12.66
CA LEU A 33 -7.18 -21.98 -13.07
C LEU A 33 -8.26 -22.54 -12.14
N ALA A 34 -8.09 -22.42 -10.82
CA ALA A 34 -9.09 -22.83 -9.85
C ALA A 34 -10.44 -22.09 -10.01
N THR A 35 -10.40 -20.85 -10.49
CA THR A 35 -11.59 -20.03 -10.72
C THR A 35 -12.34 -20.43 -12.00
N THR A 36 -11.67 -21.04 -12.99
CA THR A 36 -12.32 -21.53 -14.21
C THR A 36 -13.33 -22.65 -13.96
N GLY A 37 -13.19 -23.37 -12.85
CA GLY A 37 -14.00 -24.56 -12.53
C GLY A 37 -13.67 -25.79 -13.37
N LYS A 38 -12.74 -25.70 -14.33
CA LYS A 38 -12.31 -26.81 -15.19
C LYS A 38 -11.27 -27.69 -14.46
N PRO A 39 -11.20 -29.00 -14.76
CA PRO A 39 -10.19 -29.88 -14.20
C PRO A 39 -8.79 -29.51 -14.73
N PHE A 40 -7.84 -29.36 -13.81
CA PHE A 40 -6.43 -29.12 -14.14
C PHE A 40 -5.50 -29.72 -13.10
N GLU A 41 -4.24 -29.93 -13.51
CA GLU A 41 -3.11 -30.18 -12.63
C GLU A 41 -2.04 -29.11 -12.87
N ILE A 42 -1.39 -28.61 -11.81
CA ILE A 42 -0.27 -27.66 -11.92
C ILE A 42 0.94 -28.18 -11.13
N GLY A 43 2.13 -28.06 -11.74
CA GLY A 43 3.44 -28.44 -11.21
C GLY A 43 4.45 -27.31 -11.42
N VAL A 44 5.54 -27.33 -10.65
CA VAL A 44 6.62 -26.34 -10.67
C VAL A 44 7.96 -27.05 -10.64
N GLU A 45 8.96 -26.53 -11.35
CA GLU A 45 10.30 -27.12 -11.50
C GLU A 45 10.26 -28.57 -12.04
N VAL A 46 9.33 -28.89 -12.95
CA VAL A 46 9.11 -30.28 -13.41
C VAL A 46 10.24 -30.72 -14.34
N ALA A 47 11.09 -31.65 -13.88
CA ALA A 47 12.33 -32.01 -14.58
C ALA A 47 12.12 -32.54 -16.02
N THR A 48 11.02 -33.24 -16.29
CA THR A 48 10.70 -33.77 -17.62
C THR A 48 10.38 -32.67 -18.64
N ALA A 49 10.07 -31.45 -18.19
CA ALA A 49 9.81 -30.31 -19.08
C ALA A 49 11.09 -29.62 -19.58
N GLY A 50 12.27 -30.11 -19.21
CA GLY A 50 13.55 -29.65 -19.77
C GLY A 50 13.87 -28.21 -19.39
N LYS A 51 13.84 -27.29 -20.38
CA LYS A 51 14.07 -25.84 -20.23
C LYS A 51 12.78 -25.03 -20.09
N PHE A 52 11.66 -25.69 -19.84
CA PHE A 52 10.33 -25.09 -19.67
C PHE A 52 9.70 -25.59 -18.35
N ASP A 53 10.55 -25.82 -17.36
CA ASP A 53 10.27 -26.52 -16.12
C ASP A 53 9.65 -25.65 -15.04
N ASP A 54 9.77 -24.31 -15.14
CA ASP A 54 9.32 -23.39 -14.10
C ASP A 54 7.86 -23.63 -13.68
N ILE A 55 6.93 -23.75 -14.64
CA ILE A 55 5.51 -24.08 -14.39
C ILE A 55 4.98 -25.02 -15.49
N VAL A 56 4.39 -26.14 -15.09
CA VAL A 56 3.77 -27.13 -15.99
C VAL A 56 2.31 -27.33 -15.61
N MET A 57 1.41 -27.11 -16.55
CA MET A 57 -0.02 -27.26 -16.35
C MET A 57 -0.57 -28.34 -17.28
N TYR A 58 -1.44 -29.19 -16.74
CA TYR A 58 -2.22 -30.16 -17.50
C TYR A 58 -3.68 -29.74 -17.47
N LEU A 59 -4.28 -29.54 -18.63
CA LEU A 59 -5.68 -29.16 -18.81
C LEU A 59 -6.50 -30.43 -19.05
N GLY A 60 -7.28 -30.84 -18.04
CA GLY A 60 -7.97 -32.13 -18.03
C GLY A 60 -9.01 -32.28 -19.15
N ASP A 61 -9.77 -31.23 -19.43
CA ASP A 61 -10.79 -31.26 -20.50
C ASP A 61 -10.18 -31.42 -21.90
N GLU A 62 -9.02 -30.81 -22.11
CA GLU A 62 -8.33 -30.80 -23.40
C GLU A 62 -7.34 -31.96 -23.54
N GLN A 63 -7.02 -32.65 -22.44
CA GLN A 63 -5.99 -33.69 -22.34
C GLN A 63 -4.61 -33.21 -22.83
N GLN A 64 -4.32 -31.93 -22.60
CA GLN A 64 -3.11 -31.28 -23.10
C GLN A 64 -2.31 -30.56 -22.00
N TYR A 65 -1.03 -30.39 -22.26
CA TYR A 65 -0.05 -29.74 -21.41
C TYR A 65 0.32 -28.36 -21.94
N CYS A 66 0.46 -27.43 -21.02
CA CYS A 66 1.00 -26.11 -21.26
C CYS A 66 2.19 -25.86 -20.34
N LEU A 67 3.31 -25.45 -20.92
CA LEU A 67 4.57 -25.23 -20.21
C LEU A 67 4.86 -23.73 -20.19
N VAL A 68 5.34 -23.21 -19.08
CA VAL A 68 5.71 -21.80 -18.95
C VAL A 68 7.12 -21.68 -18.41
N GLN A 69 7.94 -20.89 -19.11
CA GLN A 69 9.24 -20.45 -18.65
C GLN A 69 9.16 -18.97 -18.27
N ALA A 70 9.34 -18.66 -16.99
CA ALA A 70 9.38 -17.31 -16.46
C ALA A 70 10.79 -16.71 -16.58
N LYS A 71 10.88 -15.57 -17.26
CA LYS A 71 12.08 -14.74 -17.33
C LYS A 71 11.79 -13.37 -16.74
N HIS A 72 12.78 -12.80 -16.07
CA HIS A 72 12.70 -11.48 -15.47
C HIS A 72 14.00 -10.71 -15.67
N LYS A 73 13.89 -9.41 -15.95
CA LYS A 73 15.01 -8.46 -15.99
C LYS A 73 14.70 -7.24 -15.14
N GLN A 74 15.68 -6.82 -14.32
CA GLN A 74 15.58 -5.60 -13.51
C GLN A 74 15.48 -4.34 -14.39
N ASP A 75 16.25 -4.29 -15.47
CA ASP A 75 16.25 -3.17 -16.41
C ASP A 75 15.23 -3.42 -17.53
N GLU A 76 14.03 -2.86 -17.35
CA GLU A 76 12.92 -2.97 -18.31
C GLU A 76 13.11 -2.08 -19.56
N THR A 77 14.13 -1.21 -19.59
CA THR A 77 14.42 -0.39 -20.78
C THR A 77 15.00 -1.23 -21.93
N LYS A 78 15.57 -2.39 -21.59
CA LYS A 78 16.10 -3.34 -22.57
C LYS A 78 14.98 -3.97 -23.38
N ARG A 79 15.31 -4.33 -24.61
CA ARG A 79 14.40 -5.02 -25.52
C ARG A 79 15.01 -6.33 -26.00
N ILE A 80 14.15 -7.30 -26.26
CA ILE A 80 14.55 -8.56 -26.90
C ILE A 80 14.80 -8.28 -28.37
N THR A 81 16.02 -8.57 -28.83
CA THR A 81 16.44 -8.35 -30.23
C THR A 81 16.47 -9.67 -31.01
N LEU A 82 16.48 -9.60 -32.35
CA LEU A 82 16.65 -10.78 -33.22
C LEU A 82 17.93 -11.55 -32.89
N ASP A 83 18.99 -10.82 -32.55
CA ASP A 83 20.28 -11.37 -32.17
C ASP A 83 20.19 -12.19 -30.88
N ASP A 84 19.35 -11.76 -29.93
CA ASP A 84 19.11 -12.50 -28.69
C ASP A 84 18.37 -13.82 -28.93
N LEU A 85 17.54 -13.90 -29.96
CA LEU A 85 16.80 -15.11 -30.32
C LEU A 85 17.70 -16.15 -31.04
N LEU A 86 18.64 -15.70 -31.87
CA LEU A 86 19.49 -16.58 -32.70
C LEU A 86 20.80 -17.02 -32.03
N LYS A 87 21.25 -16.32 -30.98
CA LYS A 87 22.45 -16.71 -30.21
C LYS A 87 22.15 -17.91 -29.32
N THR A 88 23.18 -18.74 -29.07
CA THR A 88 23.09 -19.90 -28.17
C THR A 88 23.42 -19.55 -26.72
N THR A 89 23.91 -18.34 -26.42
CA THR A 89 24.37 -17.96 -25.08
C THR A 89 23.34 -17.16 -24.28
N THR A 90 22.38 -16.55 -24.95
CA THR A 90 21.36 -15.67 -24.37
C THR A 90 20.26 -16.43 -23.65
N GLU A 91 19.46 -15.70 -22.86
CA GLU A 91 18.35 -16.25 -22.08
C GLU A 91 17.10 -16.53 -22.92
N TYR A 92 16.94 -15.84 -24.06
CA TYR A 92 15.81 -15.99 -25.00
C TYR A 92 16.18 -16.82 -26.25
N SER A 93 17.21 -17.65 -26.13
CA SER A 93 17.79 -18.43 -27.23
C SER A 93 16.82 -19.47 -27.79
N LEU A 94 16.35 -19.25 -29.02
CA LEU A 94 15.54 -20.22 -29.76
C LEU A 94 16.28 -21.54 -30.00
N PRO A 95 17.61 -21.56 -30.30
CA PRO A 95 18.35 -22.82 -30.36
C PRO A 95 18.24 -23.68 -29.10
N LYS A 96 18.44 -23.07 -27.90
CA LYS A 96 18.30 -23.79 -26.63
C LYS A 96 16.90 -24.34 -26.42
N TYR A 97 15.88 -23.55 -26.77
CA TYR A 97 14.48 -23.95 -26.63
C TYR A 97 14.10 -25.04 -27.63
N PHE A 98 14.59 -24.97 -28.86
CA PHE A 98 14.37 -26.00 -29.87
C PHE A 98 14.97 -27.35 -29.46
N ASP A 99 16.20 -27.36 -28.93
CA ASP A 99 16.82 -28.58 -28.41
C ASP A 99 16.01 -29.18 -27.25
N SER A 100 15.52 -28.34 -26.35
CA SER A 100 14.62 -28.79 -25.27
C SER A 100 13.31 -29.35 -25.81
N PHE A 101 12.71 -28.71 -26.82
CA PHE A 101 11.49 -29.17 -27.47
C PHE A 101 11.65 -30.54 -28.13
N ARG A 102 12.80 -30.81 -28.78
CA ARG A 102 13.13 -32.15 -29.29
C ARG A 102 13.23 -33.18 -28.16
N GLY A 103 13.70 -32.77 -26.99
CA GLY A 103 13.68 -33.58 -25.77
C GLY A 103 12.26 -33.93 -25.33
N LEU A 104 11.36 -32.94 -25.27
CA LEU A 104 9.95 -33.14 -24.88
C LEU A 104 9.25 -34.20 -25.72
N LYS A 105 9.52 -34.27 -27.02
CA LYS A 105 8.93 -35.29 -27.91
C LYS A 105 9.27 -36.72 -27.51
N ARG A 106 10.35 -36.94 -26.76
CA ARG A 106 10.77 -38.26 -26.27
C ARG A 106 10.07 -38.62 -24.95
N GLU A 107 9.51 -37.64 -24.26
CA GLU A 107 8.79 -37.83 -23.00
C GLU A 107 7.35 -38.23 -23.26
N VAL A 108 6.90 -39.32 -22.62
CA VAL A 108 5.56 -39.91 -22.81
C VAL A 108 4.43 -38.92 -22.50
N PHE A 109 4.67 -37.95 -21.59
CA PHE A 109 3.68 -36.95 -21.20
C PHE A 109 3.29 -36.01 -22.34
N TYR A 110 4.22 -35.67 -23.24
CA TYR A 110 4.03 -34.62 -24.24
C TYR A 110 3.83 -35.16 -25.68
N GLN A 111 3.79 -36.48 -25.83
CA GLN A 111 3.58 -37.16 -27.12
C GLN A 111 2.13 -37.11 -27.60
N ALA A 112 1.90 -37.50 -28.86
CA ALA A 112 0.57 -37.69 -29.44
C ALA A 112 -0.36 -36.44 -29.37
N GLY A 113 0.18 -35.24 -29.62
CA GLY A 113 -0.60 -34.00 -29.62
C GLY A 113 -0.98 -33.49 -28.23
N ARG A 114 -0.41 -34.06 -27.16
CA ARG A 114 -0.64 -33.64 -25.78
C ARG A 114 0.10 -32.36 -25.40
N LEU A 115 1.02 -31.85 -26.20
CA LEU A 115 1.61 -30.53 -25.96
C LEU A 115 0.76 -29.47 -26.68
N LYS A 116 0.23 -28.49 -25.93
CA LYS A 116 -0.54 -27.38 -26.50
C LYS A 116 0.36 -26.16 -26.73
N TYR A 117 0.90 -25.60 -25.65
CA TYR A 117 1.72 -24.39 -25.69
C TYR A 117 2.99 -24.49 -24.85
N ILE A 118 4.02 -23.79 -25.32
CA ILE A 118 5.23 -23.43 -24.57
C ILE A 118 5.26 -21.92 -24.52
N VAL A 119 5.19 -21.34 -23.32
CA VAL A 119 5.11 -19.89 -23.14
C VAL A 119 6.38 -19.36 -22.49
N ILE A 120 7.04 -18.43 -23.15
CA ILE A 120 8.16 -17.68 -22.57
C ILE A 120 7.58 -16.38 -22.01
N TYR A 121 7.44 -16.30 -20.69
CA TYR A 121 6.91 -15.14 -19.98
C TYR A 121 8.05 -14.17 -19.67
N THR A 122 7.92 -12.90 -20.03
CA THR A 122 8.95 -11.88 -19.74
C THR A 122 8.38 -10.48 -19.59
N ASN A 123 9.00 -9.70 -18.70
CA ASN A 123 8.69 -8.29 -18.50
C ASN A 123 9.33 -7.35 -19.54
N LEU A 124 10.14 -7.88 -20.46
CA LEU A 124 10.77 -7.05 -21.50
C LEU A 124 9.85 -6.84 -22.71
N LYS A 125 10.01 -5.68 -23.35
CA LYS A 125 9.47 -5.39 -24.68
C LYS A 125 10.31 -6.06 -25.77
N VAL A 126 9.68 -6.27 -26.93
CA VAL A 126 10.38 -6.73 -28.15
C VAL A 126 10.83 -5.53 -28.99
N ASP A 127 11.95 -5.67 -29.70
CA ASP A 127 12.41 -4.69 -30.67
C ASP A 127 11.56 -4.72 -31.96
N GLU A 128 11.59 -3.64 -32.75
CA GLU A 128 10.80 -3.52 -33.98
C GLU A 128 11.18 -4.55 -35.05
N ASN A 129 12.42 -5.04 -35.07
CA ASN A 129 12.84 -6.09 -36.00
C ASN A 129 12.33 -7.47 -35.57
N VAL A 130 12.23 -7.75 -34.27
CA VAL A 130 11.56 -8.96 -33.78
C VAL A 130 10.08 -8.95 -34.14
N LYS A 131 9.40 -7.80 -34.08
CA LYS A 131 8.00 -7.68 -34.50
C LYS A 131 7.75 -8.03 -35.98
N LYS A 132 8.78 -7.97 -36.84
CA LYS A 132 8.64 -8.35 -38.27
C LYS A 132 8.54 -9.86 -38.47
N VAL A 133 9.06 -10.66 -37.53
CA VAL A 133 9.08 -12.13 -37.61
C VAL A 133 8.04 -12.77 -36.69
N MET A 134 7.14 -11.96 -36.11
CA MET A 134 6.16 -12.39 -35.14
C MET A 134 4.82 -11.70 -35.35
N GLU A 135 3.73 -12.34 -34.95
CA GLU A 135 2.38 -11.80 -35.02
C GLU A 135 1.70 -11.83 -33.65
N PRO A 136 0.94 -10.79 -33.29
CA PRO A 136 0.19 -10.77 -32.04
C PRO A 136 -0.93 -11.81 -32.07
N VAL A 137 -1.13 -12.50 -30.95
CA VAL A 137 -2.14 -13.54 -30.79
C VAL A 137 -3.39 -12.96 -30.14
N LEU A 138 -4.54 -13.16 -30.78
CA LEU A 138 -5.83 -12.78 -30.21
C LEU A 138 -6.22 -13.74 -29.09
N VAL A 139 -6.30 -13.21 -27.86
CA VAL A 139 -6.45 -13.99 -26.64
C VAL A 139 -7.87 -14.52 -26.43
N ASN A 140 -8.86 -13.87 -27.04
CA ASN A 140 -10.29 -14.02 -26.70
C ASN A 140 -10.90 -15.40 -27.02
N ALA A 141 -10.23 -16.23 -27.82
CA ALA A 141 -10.73 -17.54 -28.24
C ALA A 141 -10.18 -18.72 -27.42
N ASP A 142 -9.11 -18.53 -26.63
CA ASP A 142 -8.46 -19.61 -25.88
C ASP A 142 -8.45 -19.29 -24.39
N THR A 143 -9.21 -20.06 -23.61
CA THR A 143 -9.37 -19.85 -22.15
C THR A 143 -8.03 -19.89 -21.42
N PHE A 144 -7.07 -20.68 -21.92
CA PHE A 144 -5.75 -20.80 -21.32
C PHE A 144 -4.88 -19.58 -21.63
N LEU A 145 -4.82 -19.12 -22.89
CA LEU A 145 -4.10 -17.89 -23.22
C LEU A 145 -4.69 -16.67 -22.47
N ASN A 146 -6.00 -16.65 -22.24
CA ASN A 146 -6.65 -15.63 -21.42
C ASN A 146 -6.22 -15.70 -19.94
N THR A 147 -6.02 -16.92 -19.43
CA THR A 147 -5.46 -17.13 -18.08
C THR A 147 -4.02 -16.60 -17.99
N LEU A 148 -3.25 -16.77 -19.06
CA LEU A 148 -1.84 -16.39 -19.12
C LEU A 148 -1.59 -14.90 -19.33
N ASN A 149 -2.45 -14.21 -20.09
CA ASN A 149 -2.26 -12.79 -20.35
C ASN A 149 -2.57 -11.98 -19.08
N VAL A 150 -1.57 -11.28 -18.55
CA VAL A 150 -1.74 -10.50 -17.33
C VAL A 150 -1.73 -9.02 -17.67
N GLN A 151 -2.89 -8.37 -17.58
CA GLN A 151 -3.01 -6.93 -17.85
C GLN A 151 -2.55 -6.10 -16.65
N CYS A 152 -1.81 -5.02 -16.91
CA CYS A 152 -1.36 -4.07 -15.89
C CYS A 152 -1.37 -2.64 -16.45
N GLY A 153 -1.74 -1.66 -15.62
CA GLY A 153 -1.71 -0.25 -16.00
C GLY A 153 -0.28 0.20 -16.33
N GLY A 154 -0.10 0.85 -17.49
CA GLY A 154 1.20 1.36 -17.94
C GLY A 154 2.04 0.41 -18.79
N LYS A 155 1.62 -0.86 -18.93
CA LYS A 155 2.22 -1.84 -19.86
C LYS A 155 1.23 -2.19 -20.98
N GLU A 156 1.75 -2.75 -22.06
CA GLU A 156 0.98 -3.30 -23.18
C GLU A 156 1.29 -4.81 -23.32
N PRO A 157 0.83 -5.66 -22.37
CA PRO A 157 1.14 -7.08 -22.36
C PRO A 157 0.62 -7.74 -23.63
N THR A 158 1.55 -8.33 -24.40
CA THR A 158 1.24 -8.88 -25.72
C THR A 158 1.78 -10.29 -25.84
N LEU A 159 0.92 -11.19 -26.33
CA LEU A 159 1.31 -12.55 -26.71
C LEU A 159 1.67 -12.57 -28.19
N TYR A 160 2.85 -13.10 -28.52
CA TYR A 160 3.33 -13.20 -29.89
C TYR A 160 3.55 -14.65 -30.30
N ARG A 161 3.23 -14.98 -31.56
CA ARG A 161 3.62 -16.23 -32.23
C ARG A 161 4.61 -15.91 -33.35
N PHE A 162 5.58 -16.80 -33.60
CA PHE A 162 6.50 -16.63 -34.71
C PHE A 162 5.80 -16.90 -36.05
N ASN A 163 5.97 -15.99 -37.02
CA ASN A 163 5.39 -16.12 -38.34
C ASN A 163 6.16 -17.20 -39.14
N THR A 164 5.45 -18.25 -39.56
CA THR A 164 6.02 -19.40 -40.30
C THR A 164 6.29 -19.11 -41.79
N ASP A 165 5.78 -18.00 -42.31
CA ASP A 165 5.96 -17.55 -43.69
C ASP A 165 7.20 -16.67 -43.87
N TYR A 166 7.81 -16.21 -42.77
CA TYR A 166 9.07 -15.45 -42.80
C TYR A 166 10.28 -16.39 -43.00
N ILE A 167 10.42 -16.87 -44.24
CA ILE A 167 11.38 -17.93 -44.62
C ILE A 167 12.82 -17.59 -44.25
N GLU A 168 13.24 -16.33 -44.42
CA GLU A 168 14.64 -15.94 -44.19
C GLU A 168 15.07 -16.16 -42.73
N PHE A 169 14.25 -15.77 -41.76
CA PHE A 169 14.52 -15.95 -40.34
C PHE A 169 14.54 -17.43 -39.96
N ILE A 170 13.62 -18.22 -40.50
CA ILE A 170 13.56 -19.67 -40.26
C ILE A 170 14.81 -20.36 -40.80
N GLU A 171 15.28 -19.98 -41.99
CA GLU A 171 16.51 -20.52 -42.55
C GLU A 171 17.74 -20.13 -41.72
N GLN A 172 17.81 -18.89 -41.22
CA GLN A 172 18.88 -18.49 -40.29
C GLN A 172 18.85 -19.29 -39.00
N LEU A 173 17.66 -19.60 -38.47
CA LEU A 173 17.52 -20.45 -37.28
C LEU A 173 17.91 -21.89 -37.58
N ILE A 174 17.44 -22.48 -38.70
CA ILE A 174 17.79 -23.84 -39.16
C ILE A 174 19.31 -23.97 -39.26
N ASP A 175 19.98 -22.98 -39.84
CA ASP A 175 21.44 -22.96 -39.93
C ASP A 175 22.09 -23.01 -38.55
N ARG A 176 21.55 -22.30 -37.55
CA ARG A 176 22.09 -22.26 -36.19
C ARG A 176 21.87 -23.55 -35.41
N ILE A 177 20.72 -24.20 -35.58
CA ILE A 177 20.32 -25.41 -34.83
C ILE A 177 20.73 -26.72 -35.51
N SER A 178 21.12 -26.69 -36.78
CA SER A 178 21.54 -27.89 -37.50
C SER A 178 22.92 -28.36 -37.03
N PRO A 179 23.08 -29.65 -36.69
CA PRO A 179 24.37 -30.24 -36.31
C PRO A 179 25.55 -29.90 -37.23
N ILE A 180 25.29 -29.74 -38.54
CA ILE A 180 26.29 -29.32 -39.55
C ILE A 180 27.02 -28.02 -39.15
N CYS A 181 26.30 -27.05 -38.59
CA CYS A 181 26.90 -25.78 -38.15
C CYS A 181 27.77 -25.96 -36.90
N GLU A 182 27.39 -26.85 -35.99
CA GLU A 182 28.20 -27.15 -34.81
C GLU A 182 29.53 -27.80 -35.20
N VAL A 183 29.50 -28.75 -36.14
CA VAL A 183 30.72 -29.38 -36.70
C VAL A 183 31.62 -28.34 -37.34
N ALA A 184 31.06 -27.46 -38.18
CA ALA A 184 31.83 -26.42 -38.87
C ALA A 184 32.51 -25.47 -37.87
N ARG A 185 31.77 -25.05 -36.83
CA ARG A 185 32.29 -24.19 -35.77
C ARG A 185 33.39 -24.87 -34.97
N LYS A 186 33.17 -26.10 -34.49
CA LYS A 186 34.17 -26.86 -33.74
C LYS A 186 35.41 -27.11 -34.60
N LEU A 187 35.26 -27.40 -35.90
CA LEU A 187 36.40 -27.57 -36.80
C LEU A 187 37.22 -26.29 -36.92
N ALA A 188 36.56 -25.14 -37.15
CA ALA A 188 37.23 -23.84 -37.18
C ALA A 188 38.01 -23.54 -35.88
N GLU A 189 37.38 -23.78 -34.72
CA GLU A 189 38.01 -23.62 -33.41
C GLU A 189 39.26 -24.51 -33.25
N GLN A 190 39.20 -25.78 -33.69
CA GLN A 190 40.33 -26.71 -33.60
C GLN A 190 41.50 -26.28 -34.49
N LEU A 191 41.21 -25.80 -35.71
CA LEU A 191 42.22 -25.29 -36.65
C LEU A 191 42.97 -24.06 -36.10
N VAL A 192 42.24 -23.14 -35.47
CA VAL A 192 42.79 -21.89 -34.91
C VAL A 192 43.51 -22.16 -33.58
N GLN A 193 42.91 -22.96 -32.71
CA GLN A 193 43.48 -23.31 -31.40
C GLN A 193 44.57 -24.38 -31.49
N ARG A 194 44.83 -24.92 -32.68
CA ARG A 194 45.84 -25.95 -32.96
C ARG A 194 45.66 -27.20 -32.08
N LYS A 195 44.41 -27.58 -31.85
CA LYS A 195 44.04 -28.76 -31.05
C LYS A 195 43.81 -29.97 -31.97
N LYS A 196 44.02 -31.17 -31.43
CA LYS A 196 43.83 -32.43 -32.17
C LYS A 196 42.34 -32.75 -32.28
N ILE A 197 41.90 -33.11 -33.48
CA ILE A 197 40.57 -33.65 -33.74
C ILE A 197 40.55 -35.11 -33.30
N SER A 198 39.62 -35.44 -32.41
CA SER A 198 39.49 -36.76 -31.79
C SER A 198 38.10 -37.37 -32.00
N ILE A 199 38.05 -38.70 -31.96
CA ILE A 199 36.81 -39.47 -32.01
C ILE A 199 36.40 -39.80 -30.56
N ASN A 200 35.47 -39.03 -30.00
CA ASN A 200 34.83 -39.34 -28.72
C ASN A 200 33.40 -39.86 -29.01
N PRO A 201 32.93 -40.97 -28.40
CA PRO A 201 31.57 -41.49 -28.60
C PRO A 201 30.44 -40.47 -28.45
N ASN A 202 30.63 -39.43 -27.62
CA ASN A 202 29.67 -38.35 -27.41
C ASN A 202 30.07 -37.04 -28.11
N GLY A 203 31.08 -37.07 -28.97
CA GLY A 203 31.66 -35.91 -29.64
C GLY A 203 31.08 -35.71 -31.04
N VAL A 204 30.91 -34.44 -31.41
CA VAL A 204 30.36 -34.02 -32.72
C VAL A 204 31.16 -34.60 -33.90
N PHE A 205 32.48 -34.73 -33.79
CA PHE A 205 33.30 -35.33 -34.85
C PHE A 205 33.11 -36.84 -35.01
N HIS A 206 32.61 -37.55 -34.00
CA HIS A 206 32.33 -38.99 -34.11
C HIS A 206 31.14 -39.25 -35.03
N GLU A 207 30.07 -38.46 -34.90
CA GLU A 207 28.88 -38.61 -35.76
C GLU A 207 29.16 -38.26 -37.23
N PHE A 208 30.10 -37.34 -37.47
CA PHE A 208 30.47 -36.87 -38.80
C PHE A 208 31.75 -37.50 -39.34
N HIS A 209 32.37 -38.45 -38.63
CA HIS A 209 33.70 -38.98 -38.98
C HIS A 209 33.74 -39.53 -40.41
N SER A 210 32.81 -40.40 -40.78
CA SER A 210 32.76 -40.99 -42.12
C SER A 210 32.60 -39.95 -43.23
N LEU A 211 31.75 -38.94 -43.00
CA LEU A 211 31.50 -37.85 -43.96
C LEU A 211 32.69 -36.90 -44.09
N LEU A 212 33.34 -36.55 -42.97
CA LEU A 212 34.52 -35.70 -42.96
C LEU A 212 35.72 -36.39 -43.66
N VAL A 213 35.92 -37.69 -43.45
CA VAL A 213 36.98 -38.45 -44.11
C VAL A 213 36.68 -38.66 -45.60
N ARG A 214 35.42 -38.91 -45.96
CA ARG A 214 34.98 -39.09 -47.35
C ARG A 214 35.12 -37.80 -48.15
N ASP A 215 34.60 -36.69 -47.64
CA ASP A 215 34.35 -35.49 -48.45
C ASP A 215 35.24 -34.29 -48.13
N VAL A 216 35.86 -34.23 -46.94
CA VAL A 216 36.50 -32.99 -46.44
C VAL A 216 38.02 -33.15 -46.28
N PHE A 217 38.49 -34.23 -45.66
CA PHE A 217 39.89 -34.44 -45.33
C PHE A 217 40.61 -35.41 -46.25
N ASP A 218 41.82 -35.03 -46.66
CA ASP A 218 42.85 -35.94 -47.14
C ASP A 218 43.74 -36.30 -45.94
N LEU A 219 43.49 -37.47 -45.35
CA LEU A 219 44.20 -37.92 -44.14
C LEU A 219 45.67 -38.24 -44.41
N ASP A 220 46.02 -38.66 -45.63
CA ASP A 220 47.39 -39.01 -46.00
C ASP A 220 48.26 -37.75 -46.09
N ARG A 221 47.72 -36.68 -46.68
CA ARG A 221 48.39 -35.38 -46.77
C ARG A 221 48.20 -34.50 -45.53
N GLN A 222 47.29 -34.88 -44.63
CA GLN A 222 46.82 -34.05 -43.51
C GLN A 222 46.35 -32.65 -43.95
N LEU A 223 45.61 -32.60 -45.06
CA LEU A 223 45.07 -31.39 -45.67
C LEU A 223 43.57 -31.54 -45.95
N PHE A 224 42.93 -30.46 -46.41
CA PHE A 224 41.60 -30.53 -46.98
C PHE A 224 41.66 -31.04 -48.43
N ARG A 225 40.68 -31.83 -48.86
CA ARG A 225 40.59 -32.33 -50.25
C ARG A 225 40.41 -31.16 -51.22
N ASP A 226 41.09 -31.21 -52.36
CA ASP A 226 41.01 -30.13 -53.37
C ASP A 226 39.59 -29.98 -53.94
N GLU A 227 38.86 -31.07 -54.08
CA GLU A 227 37.45 -31.09 -54.53
C GLU A 227 36.52 -30.31 -53.57
N PHE A 228 36.77 -30.40 -52.26
CA PHE A 228 36.04 -29.64 -51.24
C PHE A 228 36.34 -28.14 -51.34
N LEU A 229 37.60 -27.77 -51.60
CA LEU A 229 38.06 -26.39 -51.68
C LEU A 229 37.65 -25.68 -52.99
N THR A 230 37.55 -26.40 -54.11
CA THR A 230 37.32 -25.81 -55.45
C THR A 230 35.87 -25.77 -55.90
N SER A 231 34.94 -26.38 -55.14
CA SER A 231 33.48 -26.33 -55.37
C SER A 231 33.08 -27.12 -56.62
N ASN A 232 33.22 -28.45 -56.56
CA ASN A 232 32.75 -29.36 -57.62
C ASN A 232 31.23 -29.20 -57.88
N PRO A 233 30.77 -29.05 -59.15
CA PRO A 233 29.35 -29.02 -59.51
C PRO A 233 28.51 -30.22 -59.03
N GLU A 234 29.13 -31.38 -58.81
CA GLU A 234 28.45 -32.60 -58.32
C GLU A 234 28.33 -32.64 -56.77
N MET A 235 28.82 -31.61 -56.08
CA MET A 235 28.82 -31.55 -54.62
C MET A 235 27.41 -31.33 -54.08
N SER A 236 27.06 -32.09 -53.03
CA SER A 236 25.78 -31.92 -52.34
C SER A 236 25.58 -30.48 -51.84
N ILE A 237 24.37 -29.94 -51.99
CA ILE A 237 23.98 -28.60 -51.49
C ILE A 237 24.30 -28.45 -49.99
N TYR A 238 24.21 -29.53 -49.22
CA TYR A 238 24.52 -29.54 -47.78
C TYR A 238 26.02 -29.46 -47.51
N LEU A 239 26.85 -30.05 -48.37
CA LEU A 239 28.30 -29.96 -48.28
C LEU A 239 28.80 -28.57 -48.71
N HIS A 240 28.19 -27.97 -49.75
CA HIS A 240 28.39 -26.55 -50.06
C HIS A 240 28.03 -25.65 -48.87
N LYS A 241 26.94 -25.96 -48.18
CA LYS A 241 26.54 -25.20 -46.98
C LYS A 241 27.54 -25.37 -45.83
N PHE A 242 28.00 -26.59 -45.57
CA PHE A 242 29.05 -26.84 -44.57
C PHE A 242 30.33 -26.05 -44.86
N ARG A 243 30.77 -26.07 -46.13
CA ARG A 243 31.89 -25.27 -46.63
C ARG A 243 31.69 -23.77 -46.36
N TYR A 244 30.55 -23.21 -46.75
CA TYR A 244 30.22 -21.81 -46.52
C TYR A 244 30.24 -21.44 -45.03
N LEU A 245 29.67 -22.28 -44.17
CA LEU A 245 29.65 -22.06 -42.72
C LEU A 245 31.06 -22.10 -42.10
N LEU A 246 31.91 -23.02 -42.56
CA LEU A 246 33.30 -23.11 -42.13
C LEU A 246 34.08 -21.86 -42.54
N GLU A 247 33.93 -21.41 -43.80
CA GLU A 247 34.56 -20.19 -44.30
C GLU A 247 34.17 -18.97 -43.48
N ARG A 248 32.85 -18.76 -43.31
CA ARG A 248 32.30 -17.64 -42.54
C ARG A 248 32.80 -17.65 -41.10
N THR A 249 32.87 -18.82 -40.47
CA THR A 249 33.35 -18.94 -39.09
C THR A 249 34.84 -18.63 -38.98
N LEU A 250 35.66 -19.15 -39.88
CA LEU A 250 37.10 -18.84 -39.91
C LEU A 250 37.36 -17.36 -40.19
N ARG A 251 36.63 -16.77 -41.14
CA ARG A 251 36.68 -15.34 -41.45
C ARG A 251 36.43 -14.49 -40.19
N SER A 252 35.40 -14.87 -39.42
CA SER A 252 35.03 -14.21 -38.16
C SER A 252 36.08 -14.40 -37.06
N ILE A 253 36.62 -15.62 -36.86
CA ILE A 253 37.62 -15.89 -35.82
C ILE A 253 38.96 -15.22 -36.14
N LEU A 254 39.37 -15.22 -37.41
CA LEU A 254 40.64 -14.67 -37.87
C LEU A 254 40.61 -13.14 -38.09
N LYS A 255 39.42 -12.52 -38.09
CA LYS A 255 39.21 -11.09 -38.40
C LYS A 255 39.85 -10.68 -39.74
N LEU A 256 39.69 -11.52 -40.76
CA LEU A 256 40.18 -11.27 -42.12
C LEU A 256 39.01 -10.93 -43.02
N ASP A 257 38.95 -9.73 -43.58
CA ASP A 257 37.81 -9.34 -44.42
C ASP A 257 37.77 -10.11 -45.77
N GLU A 258 38.94 -10.48 -46.30
CA GLU A 258 39.12 -11.14 -47.61
C GLU A 258 39.48 -12.64 -47.54
N PHE A 259 39.09 -13.37 -46.48
CA PHE A 259 39.40 -14.81 -46.41
C PHE A 259 38.52 -15.66 -47.34
N SER A 260 39.13 -16.40 -48.26
CA SER A 260 38.49 -17.45 -49.06
C SER A 260 38.85 -18.84 -48.54
N ILE A 261 37.88 -19.77 -48.55
CA ILE A 261 38.15 -21.16 -48.15
C ILE A 261 39.15 -21.86 -49.06
N THR A 262 39.35 -21.41 -50.30
CA THR A 262 40.37 -21.94 -51.22
C THR A 262 41.79 -21.79 -50.67
N ASP A 263 42.02 -20.81 -49.80
CA ASP A 263 43.34 -20.53 -49.21
C ASP A 263 43.62 -21.39 -47.96
N LEU A 264 42.68 -22.23 -47.54
CA LEU A 264 42.75 -22.97 -46.27
C LEU A 264 44.01 -23.87 -46.20
N ASN A 265 44.30 -24.64 -47.26
CA ASN A 265 45.51 -25.46 -47.32
C ASN A 265 46.78 -24.61 -47.31
N ARG A 266 46.80 -23.44 -47.97
CA ARG A 266 47.94 -22.51 -47.94
C ARG A 266 48.20 -21.99 -46.52
N LEU A 267 47.13 -21.65 -45.79
CA LEU A 267 47.24 -21.19 -44.40
C LEU A 267 47.73 -22.29 -43.44
N ILE A 268 47.39 -23.56 -43.71
CA ILE A 268 47.90 -24.69 -42.94
C ILE A 268 49.39 -24.93 -43.23
N LEU A 269 49.79 -24.92 -44.51
CA LEU A 269 51.19 -25.12 -44.93
C LEU A 269 52.12 -23.98 -44.47
N THR A 270 51.62 -22.75 -44.42
CA THR A 270 52.35 -21.59 -43.87
C THR A 270 52.36 -21.54 -42.34
N GLY A 271 51.72 -22.50 -41.67
CA GLY A 271 51.68 -22.62 -40.21
C GLY A 271 50.75 -21.63 -39.50
N LYS A 272 49.97 -20.83 -40.24
CA LYS A 272 48.98 -19.88 -39.66
C LYS A 272 47.80 -20.63 -39.03
N LEU A 273 47.35 -21.72 -39.64
CA LEU A 273 46.40 -22.68 -39.09
C LEU A 273 47.07 -24.04 -38.91
N LYS A 274 46.49 -24.93 -38.09
CA LYS A 274 47.02 -26.29 -37.94
C LYS A 274 45.90 -27.31 -37.91
N LEU A 275 45.89 -28.21 -38.89
CA LEU A 275 45.05 -29.40 -38.88
C LEU A 275 45.81 -30.53 -38.19
N LEU A 276 45.25 -31.06 -37.11
CA LEU A 276 45.86 -32.11 -36.30
C LEU A 276 44.83 -33.20 -36.00
N PHE A 277 45.25 -34.45 -36.07
CA PHE A 277 44.40 -35.61 -35.76
C PHE A 277 44.99 -36.42 -34.60
N GLU A 278 44.14 -37.00 -33.77
CA GLU A 278 44.55 -38.07 -32.86
C GLU A 278 44.72 -39.40 -33.63
N THR A 279 45.57 -40.29 -33.12
CA THR A 279 45.86 -41.60 -33.73
C THR A 279 44.61 -42.45 -33.94
N GLY A 280 43.63 -42.34 -33.03
CA GLY A 280 42.32 -43.01 -33.15
C GLY A 280 41.41 -42.45 -34.26
N PHE A 281 41.64 -41.21 -34.72
CA PHE A 281 40.87 -40.61 -35.82
C PHE A 281 41.33 -41.11 -37.19
N VAL A 282 42.64 -41.36 -37.33
CA VAL A 282 43.30 -41.81 -38.57
C VAL A 282 43.15 -43.33 -38.77
N SER A 283 43.17 -44.12 -37.68
CA SER A 283 43.19 -45.59 -37.74
C SER A 283 41.82 -46.26 -37.92
N LYS A 284 40.72 -45.52 -37.78
CA LYS A 284 39.35 -46.06 -37.84
C LYS A 284 38.84 -46.10 -39.29
N ILE A 285 39.34 -47.05 -40.09
CA ILE A 285 38.69 -47.38 -41.37
C ILE A 285 37.34 -48.03 -41.03
N VAL A 286 36.26 -47.51 -41.64
CA VAL A 286 34.86 -47.86 -41.37
C VAL A 286 34.66 -49.38 -41.40
N SER A 287 34.53 -50.01 -40.22
CA SER A 287 33.88 -51.31 -40.12
C SER A 287 32.40 -51.10 -40.40
N GLN A 288 31.91 -51.74 -41.45
CA GLN A 288 30.52 -51.66 -41.91
C GLN A 288 29.56 -52.07 -40.79
N SER A 289 29.00 -51.09 -40.08
CA SER A 289 27.90 -51.32 -39.15
C SER A 289 26.58 -51.31 -39.94
N ALA A 290 25.69 -52.26 -39.65
CA ALA A 290 24.43 -52.55 -40.35
C ALA A 290 23.33 -51.44 -40.29
N LYS A 291 23.69 -50.18 -39.97
CA LYS A 291 22.78 -49.03 -40.02
C LYS A 291 22.93 -48.28 -41.35
N PRO A 292 21.85 -47.78 -41.97
CA PRO A 292 21.94 -47.01 -43.20
C PRO A 292 22.92 -45.83 -43.01
N SER A 293 23.83 -45.65 -43.96
CA SER A 293 24.82 -44.58 -43.91
C SER A 293 24.11 -43.24 -44.00
N LYS A 294 24.09 -42.48 -42.91
CA LYS A 294 23.58 -41.10 -42.92
C LYS A 294 24.46 -40.24 -43.83
N ASP A 295 23.83 -39.40 -44.63
CA ASP A 295 24.50 -38.41 -45.48
C ASP A 295 24.37 -37.00 -44.89
N TRP A 296 25.06 -36.00 -45.46
CA TRP A 296 25.02 -34.61 -44.98
C TRP A 296 23.60 -34.06 -44.82
N GLY A 297 22.67 -34.43 -45.70
CA GLY A 297 21.27 -33.98 -45.64
C GLY A 297 20.51 -34.44 -44.40
N ASP A 298 20.88 -35.59 -43.82
CA ASP A 298 20.22 -36.15 -42.62
C ASP A 298 20.53 -35.36 -41.35
N TYR A 299 21.58 -34.52 -41.40
CA TYR A 299 22.01 -33.69 -40.29
C TYR A 299 21.50 -32.24 -40.38
N ARG A 300 20.68 -31.92 -41.38
CA ARG A 300 19.99 -30.63 -41.45
C ARG A 300 18.61 -30.75 -40.82
N VAL A 301 18.28 -29.84 -39.92
CA VAL A 301 16.93 -29.75 -39.34
C VAL A 301 15.93 -29.39 -40.44
N LYS A 302 14.82 -30.11 -40.51
CA LYS A 302 13.78 -29.84 -41.51
C LYS A 302 12.96 -28.63 -41.11
N ARG A 303 12.54 -27.83 -42.09
CA ARG A 303 11.67 -26.65 -41.87
C ARG A 303 10.36 -27.03 -41.17
N THR A 304 9.81 -28.21 -41.49
CA THR A 304 8.61 -28.74 -40.85
C THR A 304 8.77 -28.91 -39.34
N GLU A 305 9.96 -29.28 -38.85
CA GLU A 305 10.23 -29.42 -37.41
C GLU A 305 10.26 -28.07 -36.70
N VAL A 306 10.81 -27.04 -37.35
CA VAL A 306 10.83 -25.66 -36.82
C VAL A 306 9.43 -25.06 -36.82
N ASN A 307 8.65 -25.30 -37.88
CA ASN A 307 7.27 -24.84 -37.96
C ASN A 307 6.41 -25.47 -36.86
N GLU A 308 6.57 -26.77 -36.61
CA GLU A 308 5.89 -27.46 -35.50
C GLU A 308 6.31 -26.87 -34.14
N PHE A 309 7.59 -26.57 -33.94
CA PHE A 309 8.04 -25.89 -32.73
C PHE A 309 7.37 -24.51 -32.55
N PHE A 310 7.31 -23.71 -33.62
CA PHE A 310 6.68 -22.38 -33.60
C PHE A 310 5.16 -22.41 -33.43
N GLN A 311 4.49 -23.50 -33.81
CA GLN A 311 3.07 -23.67 -33.54
C GLN A 311 2.77 -23.73 -32.04
N HIS A 312 3.67 -24.36 -31.26
CA HIS A 312 3.54 -24.47 -29.80
C HIS A 312 4.13 -23.27 -29.06
N LEU A 313 5.15 -22.60 -29.60
CA LEU A 313 5.86 -21.53 -28.90
C LEU A 313 5.12 -20.19 -28.93
N ILE A 314 4.93 -19.59 -27.74
CA ILE A 314 4.37 -18.25 -27.54
C ILE A 314 5.37 -17.42 -26.73
N LEU A 315 5.62 -16.19 -27.15
CA LEU A 315 6.37 -15.20 -26.37
C LEU A 315 5.39 -14.21 -25.75
N ALA A 316 5.27 -14.24 -24.41
CA ALA A 316 4.48 -13.27 -23.66
C ALA A 316 5.42 -12.12 -23.24
N ALA A 317 5.38 -11.01 -24.00
CA ALA A 317 6.25 -9.86 -23.82
C ALA A 317 5.51 -8.70 -23.11
N ASP A 318 6.31 -7.77 -22.57
CA ASP A 318 5.86 -6.61 -21.77
C ASP A 318 4.93 -7.01 -20.62
N GLN A 319 5.18 -8.19 -20.04
CA GLN A 319 4.35 -8.72 -18.96
C GLN A 319 4.69 -8.05 -17.61
N PRO A 320 3.81 -8.15 -16.62
CA PRO A 320 4.07 -7.63 -15.28
C PRO A 320 5.33 -8.25 -14.64
N ASN A 321 6.12 -7.44 -13.95
CA ASN A 321 7.22 -7.90 -13.11
C ASN A 321 6.71 -8.42 -11.76
N PHE A 322 7.61 -8.91 -10.90
CA PHE A 322 7.21 -9.53 -9.63
C PHE A 322 6.48 -8.57 -8.68
N ILE A 323 6.77 -7.26 -8.71
CA ILE A 323 6.11 -6.23 -7.88
C ILE A 323 4.68 -6.02 -8.38
N GLU A 324 4.53 -5.86 -9.70
CA GLU A 324 3.23 -5.68 -10.35
C GLU A 324 2.37 -6.93 -10.22
N LEU A 325 2.95 -8.12 -10.39
CA LEU A 325 2.28 -9.41 -10.15
C LEU A 325 1.79 -9.55 -8.71
N GLU A 326 2.55 -9.06 -7.72
CA GLU A 326 2.11 -9.05 -6.33
C GLU A 326 0.88 -8.16 -6.14
N ALA A 327 0.89 -6.94 -6.70
CA ALA A 327 -0.25 -6.03 -6.65
C ALA A 327 -1.49 -6.62 -7.33
N ILE A 328 -1.32 -7.27 -8.50
CA ILE A 328 -2.40 -7.93 -9.23
C ILE A 328 -2.95 -9.11 -8.43
N THR A 329 -2.07 -9.97 -7.90
CA THR A 329 -2.47 -11.11 -7.07
C THR A 329 -3.22 -10.64 -5.83
N LYS A 330 -2.76 -9.55 -5.21
CA LYS A 330 -3.41 -8.92 -4.06
C LYS A 330 -4.87 -8.60 -4.35
N VAL A 331 -5.15 -7.96 -5.49
CA VAL A 331 -6.50 -7.55 -5.88
C VAL A 331 -7.33 -8.71 -6.39
N GLU A 332 -6.82 -9.48 -7.36
CA GLU A 332 -7.57 -10.55 -8.03
C GLU A 332 -7.86 -11.75 -7.13
N VAL A 333 -6.90 -12.15 -6.30
CA VAL A 333 -7.01 -13.38 -5.50
C VAL A 333 -7.57 -13.11 -4.12
N PHE A 334 -7.18 -11.98 -3.50
CA PHE A 334 -7.45 -11.72 -2.09
C PHE A 334 -8.44 -10.57 -1.85
N GLY A 335 -8.68 -9.72 -2.87
CA GLY A 335 -9.53 -8.54 -2.78
C GLY A 335 -8.93 -7.40 -1.95
N LEU A 336 -9.74 -6.41 -1.59
CA LEU A 336 -9.35 -5.25 -0.77
C LEU A 336 -9.82 -5.39 0.69
N LYS A 337 -9.61 -6.56 1.31
CA LYS A 337 -9.94 -6.78 2.72
C LYS A 337 -8.85 -6.23 3.67
N GLU A 338 -9.21 -6.01 4.93
CA GLU A 338 -8.34 -5.40 5.94
C GLU A 338 -7.07 -6.24 6.25
N TYR A 339 -7.13 -7.57 6.08
CA TYR A 339 -6.04 -8.52 6.37
C TYR A 339 -5.38 -9.11 5.13
N VAL A 340 -5.54 -8.47 3.97
CA VAL A 340 -5.08 -9.04 2.70
C VAL A 340 -3.58 -9.33 2.70
N ASP A 341 -2.75 -8.47 3.29
CA ASP A 341 -1.30 -8.68 3.30
C ASP A 341 -0.89 -9.90 4.11
N GLU A 342 -1.56 -10.14 5.24
CA GLU A 342 -1.31 -11.32 6.06
C GLU A 342 -1.82 -12.59 5.38
N TYR A 343 -2.97 -12.50 4.70
CA TYR A 343 -3.57 -13.61 3.95
C TYR A 343 -2.75 -14.01 2.75
N MET A 344 -2.31 -13.03 1.98
CA MET A 344 -1.40 -13.20 0.88
C MET A 344 -0.09 -13.84 1.34
N ARG A 345 0.52 -13.36 2.45
CA ARG A 345 1.73 -13.98 3.02
C ARG A 345 1.50 -15.44 3.41
N ALA A 346 0.41 -15.75 4.10
CA ALA A 346 0.13 -17.13 4.52
C ALA A 346 -0.09 -18.08 3.33
N VAL A 347 -0.71 -17.61 2.25
CA VAL A 347 -0.84 -18.39 1.00
C VAL A 347 0.51 -18.53 0.31
N PHE A 348 1.28 -17.45 0.17
CA PHE A 348 2.63 -17.52 -0.39
C PHE A 348 3.54 -18.45 0.39
N ASP A 349 3.46 -18.50 1.73
CA ASP A 349 4.22 -19.46 2.55
C ASP A 349 3.89 -20.92 2.23
N GLN A 350 2.65 -21.21 1.83
CA GLN A 350 2.24 -22.57 1.45
C GLN A 350 2.68 -22.91 0.03
N VAL A 351 2.56 -21.96 -0.91
CA VAL A 351 3.03 -22.14 -2.29
C VAL A 351 4.57 -22.20 -2.35
N ASP A 352 5.28 -21.38 -1.56
CA ASP A 352 6.75 -21.39 -1.42
C ASP A 352 7.24 -22.74 -0.91
N ARG A 353 6.58 -23.31 0.11
CA ARG A 353 6.86 -24.69 0.56
C ARG A 353 6.65 -25.69 -0.57
N TRP A 354 5.53 -25.62 -1.27
CA TRP A 354 5.27 -26.49 -2.41
C TRP A 354 6.33 -26.35 -3.51
N ILE A 355 6.90 -25.17 -3.77
CA ILE A 355 7.99 -25.00 -4.73
C ILE A 355 9.30 -25.61 -4.18
N ARG A 356 9.64 -25.38 -2.90
CA ARG A 356 10.90 -25.82 -2.28
C ARG A 356 10.97 -27.29 -1.90
N ASP A 357 9.84 -27.96 -1.72
CA ASP A 357 9.80 -29.37 -1.34
C ASP A 357 10.56 -30.23 -2.36
N GLY A 358 11.38 -31.18 -1.88
CA GLY A 358 12.30 -31.95 -2.71
C GLY A 358 11.63 -32.92 -3.69
N GLU A 359 10.45 -33.43 -3.35
CA GLU A 359 9.61 -34.21 -4.26
C GLU A 359 8.50 -33.32 -4.84
N GLY A 360 8.29 -33.41 -6.16
CA GLY A 360 7.28 -32.65 -6.85
C GLY A 360 5.92 -33.34 -6.81
N VAL A 361 4.89 -32.57 -6.48
CA VAL A 361 3.49 -33.03 -6.48
C VAL A 361 2.67 -32.10 -7.37
N PHE A 362 1.87 -32.68 -8.27
CA PHE A 362 0.89 -31.91 -9.03
C PHE A 362 -0.29 -31.53 -8.14
N LEU A 363 -0.70 -30.26 -8.17
CA LEU A 363 -1.81 -29.72 -7.39
C LEU A 363 -3.03 -29.41 -8.28
N ASN A 364 -4.22 -29.41 -7.70
CA ASN A 364 -5.47 -29.13 -8.41
C ASN A 364 -6.37 -28.13 -7.66
N ALA A 365 -7.59 -27.91 -8.17
CA ALA A 365 -8.55 -26.96 -7.58
C ALA A 365 -8.91 -27.24 -6.11
N ASN A 366 -8.93 -28.51 -5.67
CA ASN A 366 -9.20 -28.86 -4.28
C ASN A 366 -8.03 -28.48 -3.37
N ASP A 367 -6.80 -28.65 -3.85
CA ASP A 367 -5.60 -28.21 -3.12
C ASP A 367 -5.58 -26.68 -2.97
N TRP A 368 -5.97 -25.94 -4.01
CA TRP A 368 -6.10 -24.48 -3.92
C TRP A 368 -7.09 -24.07 -2.83
N LYS A 369 -8.30 -24.66 -2.82
CA LYS A 369 -9.31 -24.42 -1.77
C LYS A 369 -8.79 -24.73 -0.37
N ARG A 370 -8.04 -25.82 -0.22
CA ARG A 370 -7.41 -26.23 1.04
C ARG A 370 -6.33 -25.24 1.48
N ILE A 371 -5.46 -24.79 0.57
CA ILE A 371 -4.43 -23.78 0.85
C ILE A 371 -5.10 -22.49 1.35
N CYS A 372 -6.08 -21.97 0.60
CA CYS A 372 -6.84 -20.78 0.97
C CYS A 372 -7.52 -20.92 2.34
N SER A 373 -8.22 -22.03 2.56
CA SER A 373 -8.93 -22.28 3.82
C SER A 373 -7.99 -22.42 5.01
N ASN A 374 -6.85 -23.11 4.85
CA ASN A 374 -5.84 -23.25 5.90
C ASN A 374 -5.15 -21.91 6.22
N SER A 375 -4.82 -21.12 5.19
CA SER A 375 -4.24 -19.79 5.36
C SER A 375 -5.19 -18.84 6.06
N LEU A 376 -6.47 -18.85 5.65
CA LEU A 376 -7.51 -18.04 6.27
C LEU A 376 -7.71 -18.46 7.73
N ALA A 377 -7.83 -19.76 8.01
CA ALA A 377 -7.99 -20.30 9.36
C ALA A 377 -6.80 -19.96 10.27
N ARG A 378 -5.58 -19.95 9.74
CA ARG A 378 -4.38 -19.56 10.50
C ARG A 378 -4.43 -18.08 10.91
N ILE A 379 -4.91 -17.21 10.02
CA ILE A 379 -4.97 -15.76 10.27
C ILE A 379 -6.13 -15.41 11.18
N THR A 380 -7.33 -15.92 10.88
CA THR A 380 -8.48 -15.74 11.76
C THR A 380 -8.19 -16.33 13.13
N GLY A 381 -7.58 -17.51 13.21
CA GLY A 381 -7.18 -18.09 14.49
C GLY A 381 -6.20 -17.22 15.29
N LYS A 382 -5.20 -16.62 14.62
CA LYS A 382 -4.29 -15.66 15.27
C LYS A 382 -5.02 -14.39 15.71
N LYS A 383 -5.89 -13.82 14.86
CA LYS A 383 -6.74 -12.65 15.19
C LYS A 383 -7.56 -12.92 16.44
N TRP A 384 -8.25 -14.06 16.50
CA TRP A 384 -9.11 -14.42 17.62
C TRP A 384 -8.31 -14.74 18.88
N LEU A 385 -7.16 -15.42 18.80
CA LEU A 385 -6.27 -15.59 19.96
C LEU A 385 -5.79 -14.26 20.51
N LEU A 386 -5.39 -13.32 19.66
CA LEU A 386 -4.99 -11.97 20.07
C LEU A 386 -6.16 -11.23 20.74
N LYS A 387 -7.38 -11.33 20.21
CA LYS A 387 -8.58 -10.75 20.83
C LYS A 387 -8.86 -11.35 22.21
N SER A 388 -8.62 -12.65 22.38
CA SER A 388 -8.73 -13.30 23.69
C SER A 388 -7.68 -12.79 24.68
N GLU A 389 -6.43 -12.61 24.26
CA GLU A 389 -5.39 -12.00 25.10
C GLU A 389 -5.68 -10.52 25.40
N GLU A 390 -6.19 -9.78 24.42
CA GLU A 390 -6.55 -8.37 24.54
C GLU A 390 -7.66 -8.21 25.57
N TYR A 391 -8.68 -9.07 25.57
CA TYR A 391 -9.70 -9.08 26.61
C TYR A 391 -9.10 -9.30 27.99
N GLN A 392 -8.21 -10.28 28.15
CA GLN A 392 -7.58 -10.55 29.46
C GLN A 392 -6.73 -9.37 29.96
N LYS A 393 -6.03 -8.67 29.06
CA LYS A 393 -5.22 -7.49 29.39
C LYS A 393 -6.05 -6.23 29.66
N SER A 394 -7.14 -6.03 28.91
CA SER A 394 -7.99 -4.84 28.98
C SER A 394 -9.07 -4.90 30.05
N ASN A 395 -9.53 -6.10 30.42
CA ASN A 395 -10.50 -6.29 31.49
C ASN A 395 -9.91 -5.77 32.81
N ARG A 396 -10.52 -4.71 33.35
CA ARG A 396 -10.05 -4.02 34.56
C ARG A 396 -10.08 -4.91 35.81
N ALA A 397 -10.85 -5.99 35.80
CA ALA A 397 -10.96 -6.94 36.90
C ALA A 397 -9.91 -8.06 36.88
N SER A 398 -9.15 -8.26 35.79
CA SER A 398 -8.20 -9.38 35.64
C SER A 398 -6.98 -9.30 36.58
N GLY A 399 -6.71 -8.13 37.16
CA GLY A 399 -5.60 -7.88 38.09
C GLY A 399 -5.93 -8.06 39.58
N TYR A 400 -7.08 -8.65 39.90
CA TYR A 400 -7.53 -8.93 41.28
C TYR A 400 -7.74 -10.44 41.49
N PHE A 401 -7.36 -10.95 42.67
CA PHE A 401 -7.44 -12.36 43.03
C PHE A 401 -8.57 -12.62 44.03
N PHE A 402 -9.39 -13.63 43.73
CA PHE A 402 -10.49 -14.08 44.57
C PHE A 402 -10.08 -15.38 45.29
N GLU A 403 -9.94 -15.32 46.62
CA GLU A 403 -9.47 -16.44 47.45
C GLU A 403 -10.59 -17.46 47.69
N ARG A 404 -11.81 -16.97 47.91
CA ARG A 404 -13.02 -17.80 48.03
C ARG A 404 -13.89 -17.65 46.78
N ASN A 405 -13.39 -18.15 45.66
CA ASN A 405 -14.14 -18.08 44.41
C ASN A 405 -15.25 -19.14 44.37
N THR A 406 -16.49 -18.72 44.68
CA THR A 406 -17.69 -19.57 44.71
C THR A 406 -18.02 -20.25 43.38
N LEU A 407 -17.43 -19.80 42.26
CA LEU A 407 -17.65 -20.37 40.93
C LEU A 407 -16.87 -21.68 40.67
N ILE A 408 -15.92 -22.06 41.53
CA ILE A 408 -15.09 -23.26 41.31
C ILE A 408 -15.95 -24.53 41.29
N ALA A 409 -16.75 -24.78 42.34
CA ALA A 409 -17.57 -26.00 42.42
C ALA A 409 -18.66 -26.09 41.31
N PRO A 410 -19.41 -25.01 41.00
CA PRO A 410 -20.34 -25.02 39.86
C PRO A 410 -19.67 -25.30 38.52
N LEU A 411 -18.50 -24.70 38.25
CA LEU A 411 -17.75 -24.92 37.01
C LEU A 411 -17.19 -26.35 36.95
N GLU A 412 -16.72 -26.90 38.06
CA GLU A 412 -16.25 -28.28 38.14
C GLU A 412 -17.39 -29.28 37.83
N HIS A 413 -18.57 -29.07 38.42
CA HIS A 413 -19.76 -29.87 38.12
C HIS A 413 -20.17 -29.76 36.63
N PHE A 414 -20.19 -28.54 36.07
CA PHE A 414 -20.46 -28.33 34.65
C PHE A 414 -19.44 -29.05 33.75
N LEU A 415 -18.16 -28.99 34.10
CA LEU A 415 -17.09 -29.63 33.34
C LEU A 415 -17.20 -31.16 33.35
N GLN A 416 -17.72 -31.76 34.42
CA GLN A 416 -17.93 -33.21 34.53
C GLN A 416 -19.23 -33.71 33.88
N SER A 417 -20.23 -32.83 33.69
CA SER A 417 -21.49 -33.21 33.05
C SER A 417 -21.32 -33.59 31.57
N SER A 418 -21.86 -34.74 31.16
CA SER A 418 -21.96 -35.16 29.75
C SER A 418 -23.20 -34.63 29.05
N GLU A 419 -24.21 -34.21 29.81
CA GLU A 419 -25.51 -33.75 29.31
C GLU A 419 -25.51 -32.25 28.95
N HIS A 420 -24.59 -31.49 29.53
CA HIS A 420 -24.56 -30.02 29.41
C HIS A 420 -23.29 -29.54 28.73
N ASN A 421 -23.47 -28.90 27.56
CA ASN A 421 -22.39 -28.24 26.82
C ASN A 421 -22.36 -26.71 27.00
N ILE A 422 -23.39 -26.13 27.60
CA ILE A 422 -23.55 -24.69 27.79
C ILE A 422 -23.90 -24.39 29.25
N MET A 423 -23.18 -23.44 29.85
CA MET A 423 -23.45 -22.88 31.18
C MET A 423 -23.66 -21.37 31.07
N LEU A 424 -24.63 -20.83 31.80
CA LEU A 424 -24.82 -19.39 31.98
C LEU A 424 -24.45 -18.99 33.40
N VAL A 425 -23.55 -18.02 33.55
CA VAL A 425 -23.20 -17.37 34.80
C VAL A 425 -23.81 -15.99 34.82
N LEU A 426 -24.77 -15.78 35.71
CA LEU A 426 -25.36 -14.47 35.97
C LEU A 426 -24.54 -13.77 37.05
N ALA A 427 -23.74 -12.79 36.62
CA ALA A 427 -22.90 -12.00 37.49
C ALA A 427 -23.75 -11.07 38.36
N ALA A 428 -23.47 -11.04 39.66
CA ALA A 428 -24.17 -10.19 40.64
C ALA A 428 -24.13 -8.69 40.32
N HIS A 429 -23.06 -8.22 39.66
CA HIS A 429 -22.84 -6.80 39.37
C HIS A 429 -22.52 -6.58 37.89
N SER A 430 -21.25 -6.73 37.49
CA SER A 430 -20.83 -6.58 36.10
C SER A 430 -20.35 -7.90 35.51
N ALA A 431 -20.63 -8.09 34.23
CA ALA A 431 -20.16 -9.26 33.49
C ALA A 431 -18.62 -9.32 33.40
N GLU A 432 -17.94 -8.18 33.42
CA GLU A 432 -16.46 -8.10 33.43
C GLU A 432 -15.86 -8.74 34.69
N VAL A 433 -16.44 -8.43 35.86
CA VAL A 433 -16.02 -9.01 37.15
C VAL A 433 -16.36 -10.49 37.20
N GLY A 434 -17.59 -10.86 36.82
CA GLY A 434 -17.99 -12.26 36.69
C GLY A 434 -17.06 -13.04 35.75
N GLY A 435 -16.68 -12.43 34.63
CA GLY A 435 -15.74 -12.97 33.67
C GLY A 435 -14.38 -13.25 34.30
N SER A 436 -13.77 -12.27 34.97
CA SER A 436 -12.49 -12.49 35.66
C SER A 436 -12.55 -13.61 36.69
N ARG A 437 -13.65 -13.71 37.43
CA ARG A 437 -13.87 -14.80 38.40
C ARG A 437 -13.98 -16.16 37.71
N VAL A 438 -14.72 -16.28 36.60
CA VAL A 438 -14.79 -17.51 35.81
C VAL A 438 -13.40 -17.92 35.31
N LEU A 439 -12.63 -16.99 34.74
CA LEU A 439 -11.29 -17.28 34.23
C LEU A 439 -10.34 -17.73 35.34
N GLN A 440 -10.40 -17.10 36.51
CA GLN A 440 -9.59 -17.53 37.66
C GLN A 440 -9.99 -18.93 38.13
N ALA A 441 -11.29 -19.24 38.22
CA ALA A 441 -11.76 -20.58 38.59
C ALA A 441 -11.29 -21.64 37.58
N LEU A 442 -11.40 -21.37 36.27
CA LEU A 442 -10.90 -22.27 35.22
C LEU A 442 -9.38 -22.48 35.30
N THR A 443 -8.64 -21.43 35.65
CA THR A 443 -7.19 -21.50 35.90
C THR A 443 -6.87 -22.39 37.10
N THR A 444 -7.61 -22.23 38.21
CA THR A 444 -7.48 -23.09 39.40
C THR A 444 -7.79 -24.55 39.07
N LEU A 445 -8.81 -24.80 38.23
CA LEU A 445 -9.18 -26.12 37.73
C LEU A 445 -8.23 -26.67 36.64
N ARG A 446 -7.15 -25.94 36.31
CA ARG A 446 -6.15 -26.27 35.27
C ARG A 446 -6.77 -26.56 33.91
N LYS A 447 -7.83 -25.83 33.54
CA LYS A 447 -8.49 -25.97 32.23
C LYS A 447 -7.95 -24.92 31.26
N GLN A 448 -7.71 -25.34 30.02
CA GLN A 448 -7.42 -24.41 28.94
C GLN A 448 -8.72 -23.78 28.44
N PHE A 449 -8.71 -22.47 28.25
CA PHE A 449 -9.87 -21.73 27.77
C PHE A 449 -9.48 -20.66 26.75
N VAL A 450 -10.47 -20.24 25.99
CA VAL A 450 -10.44 -19.04 25.14
C VAL A 450 -11.58 -18.14 25.61
N VAL A 451 -11.33 -16.85 25.73
CA VAL A 451 -12.33 -15.90 26.24
C VAL A 451 -12.55 -14.78 25.24
N PHE A 452 -13.81 -14.43 25.02
CA PHE A 452 -14.20 -13.31 24.16
C PHE A 452 -15.15 -12.38 24.90
N ASP A 453 -14.97 -11.09 24.69
CA ASP A 453 -16.03 -10.11 24.90
C ASP A 453 -17.02 -10.24 23.74
N ALA A 454 -18.31 -10.43 23.99
CA ALA A 454 -19.29 -10.52 22.92
C ALA A 454 -19.34 -9.25 22.04
N TYR A 455 -18.90 -8.11 22.56
CA TYR A 455 -18.77 -6.86 21.79
C TYR A 455 -17.67 -6.93 20.71
N CYS A 456 -16.75 -7.91 20.76
CA CYS A 456 -15.72 -8.07 19.73
C CYS A 456 -16.25 -8.63 18.39
N PHE A 457 -17.52 -9.03 18.35
CA PHE A 457 -18.22 -9.43 17.14
C PHE A 457 -19.00 -8.24 16.59
N HIS A 458 -18.32 -7.39 15.81
CA HIS A 458 -18.91 -6.15 15.31
C HIS A 458 -19.99 -6.40 14.25
N ASP A 459 -19.81 -7.44 13.45
CA ASP A 459 -20.72 -7.84 12.37
C ASP A 459 -20.86 -9.38 12.27
N THR A 460 -21.68 -9.82 11.31
CA THR A 460 -21.88 -11.24 11.01
C THR A 460 -20.65 -11.91 10.40
N ASP A 461 -19.79 -11.15 9.74
CA ASP A 461 -18.60 -11.67 9.07
C ASP A 461 -17.52 -12.05 10.10
N ASP A 462 -17.36 -11.26 11.16
CA ASP A 462 -16.52 -11.58 12.31
C ASP A 462 -16.98 -12.89 12.97
N LEU A 463 -18.28 -13.03 13.22
CA LEU A 463 -18.90 -14.26 13.74
C LEU A 463 -18.61 -15.46 12.84
N ASP A 464 -18.82 -15.31 11.53
CA ASP A 464 -18.59 -16.38 10.55
C ASP A 464 -17.11 -16.75 10.44
N SER A 465 -16.22 -15.78 10.58
CA SER A 465 -14.77 -16.01 10.58
C SER A 465 -14.26 -16.73 11.83
N CYS A 466 -14.96 -16.59 12.96
CA CYS A 466 -14.59 -17.18 14.25
C CYS A 466 -15.02 -18.65 14.36
N VAL A 467 -16.15 -19.03 13.76
CA VAL A 467 -16.69 -20.40 13.85
C VAL A 467 -15.68 -21.49 13.43
N PRO A 468 -14.95 -21.39 12.30
CA PRO A 468 -13.94 -22.39 11.93
C PRO A 468 -12.81 -22.49 12.96
N PHE A 469 -12.41 -21.37 13.56
CA PHE A 469 -11.42 -21.37 14.63
C PHE A 469 -11.94 -22.12 15.87
N VAL A 470 -13.17 -21.83 16.31
CA VAL A 470 -13.79 -22.50 17.45
C VAL A 470 -13.97 -24.00 17.21
N LYS A 471 -14.34 -24.42 15.99
CA LYS A 471 -14.42 -25.84 15.62
C LYS A 471 -13.10 -26.60 15.77
N ASN A 472 -11.97 -25.90 15.63
CA ASN A 472 -10.63 -26.48 15.71
C ASN A 472 -10.00 -26.35 17.12
N LEU A 473 -10.73 -25.82 18.11
CA LEU A 473 -10.27 -25.75 19.50
C LEU A 473 -10.35 -27.13 20.17
N ALA A 474 -9.32 -27.96 19.98
CA ALA A 474 -9.22 -29.25 20.67
C ALA A 474 -9.08 -29.03 22.18
N ASN A 475 -10.01 -29.60 22.98
CA ASN A 475 -9.99 -29.65 24.44
C ASN A 475 -9.99 -28.28 25.18
N LYS A 476 -10.32 -27.18 24.51
CA LYS A 476 -10.41 -25.84 25.13
C LYS A 476 -11.86 -25.45 25.37
N LEU A 477 -12.10 -24.80 26.51
CA LEU A 477 -13.41 -24.26 26.89
C LEU A 477 -13.57 -22.83 26.35
N LEU A 478 -14.75 -22.50 25.86
CA LEU A 478 -15.05 -21.15 25.35
C LEU A 478 -15.80 -20.34 26.40
N VAL A 479 -15.30 -19.15 26.74
CA VAL A 479 -15.95 -18.20 27.65
C VAL A 479 -16.39 -16.98 26.87
N ILE A 480 -17.67 -16.63 26.90
CA ILE A 480 -18.22 -15.46 26.20
C ILE A 480 -18.81 -14.51 27.24
N VAL A 481 -18.28 -13.30 27.31
CA VAL A 481 -18.67 -12.29 28.28
C VAL A 481 -19.52 -11.21 27.61
N TYR A 482 -20.78 -11.09 28.03
CA TYR A 482 -21.71 -10.07 27.57
C TYR A 482 -21.60 -8.83 28.45
N ASN A 483 -20.72 -7.90 28.05
CA ASN A 483 -20.56 -6.63 28.73
C ASN A 483 -21.81 -5.73 28.57
N GLU A 484 -21.85 -4.62 29.29
CA GLU A 484 -22.97 -3.66 29.25
C GLU A 484 -23.15 -2.95 27.89
N LYS A 485 -22.14 -3.02 27.00
CA LYS A 485 -22.19 -2.43 25.66
C LYS A 485 -22.88 -3.35 24.64
N CYS A 486 -23.11 -4.61 24.98
CA CYS A 486 -23.75 -5.57 24.09
C CYS A 486 -25.25 -5.30 23.95
N CYS A 487 -25.72 -5.04 22.73
CA CYS A 487 -27.16 -4.95 22.47
C CYS A 487 -27.79 -6.34 22.31
N CYS A 488 -29.12 -6.42 22.43
CA CYS A 488 -29.87 -7.69 22.33
C CYS A 488 -29.60 -8.43 20.99
N THR A 489 -29.37 -7.70 19.91
CA THR A 489 -29.08 -8.29 18.59
C THR A 489 -27.77 -9.06 18.58
N VAL A 490 -26.70 -8.50 19.17
CA VAL A 490 -25.39 -9.16 19.28
C VAL A 490 -25.52 -10.44 20.10
N ILE A 491 -26.25 -10.38 21.22
CA ILE A 491 -26.48 -11.55 22.09
C ILE A 491 -27.14 -12.68 21.30
N LYS A 492 -28.23 -12.37 20.56
CA LYS A 492 -28.95 -13.34 19.72
C LYS A 492 -28.07 -13.93 18.61
N ASN A 493 -27.30 -13.10 17.91
CA ASN A 493 -26.45 -13.54 16.79
C ASN A 493 -25.33 -14.48 17.26
N VAL A 494 -24.59 -14.08 18.29
CA VAL A 494 -23.52 -14.89 18.90
C VAL A 494 -24.05 -16.25 19.34
N ARG A 495 -25.20 -16.23 20.00
CA ARG A 495 -25.85 -17.43 20.50
C ARG A 495 -26.29 -18.36 19.37
N ASN A 496 -27.00 -17.84 18.37
CA ASN A 496 -27.47 -18.62 17.23
C ASN A 496 -26.32 -19.30 16.49
N LYS A 497 -25.16 -18.63 16.39
CA LYS A 497 -24.01 -19.17 15.68
C LYS A 497 -23.24 -20.21 16.49
N PHE A 498 -22.96 -19.94 17.77
CA PHE A 498 -22.12 -20.82 18.59
C PHE A 498 -22.87 -21.99 19.20
N ASN A 499 -24.16 -21.86 19.55
CA ASN A 499 -24.92 -22.96 20.18
C ASN A 499 -25.07 -24.21 19.29
N VAL A 500 -24.86 -24.08 17.98
CA VAL A 500 -24.86 -25.22 17.04
C VAL A 500 -23.62 -26.10 17.22
N LEU A 501 -22.57 -25.61 17.87
CA LEU A 501 -21.31 -26.32 18.08
C LEU A 501 -21.42 -27.30 19.26
N LYS A 502 -21.75 -28.56 18.98
CA LYS A 502 -21.90 -29.62 20.00
C LYS A 502 -20.58 -30.15 20.59
N ASN A 503 -19.45 -29.86 19.96
CA ASN A 503 -18.14 -30.43 20.34
C ASN A 503 -17.32 -29.52 21.27
N VAL A 504 -17.89 -28.39 21.73
CA VAL A 504 -17.18 -27.38 22.54
C VAL A 504 -18.02 -27.02 23.77
N LYS A 505 -17.41 -27.07 24.96
CA LYS A 505 -18.05 -26.55 26.18
C LYS A 505 -17.99 -25.03 26.20
N MET A 506 -19.12 -24.39 26.51
CA MET A 506 -19.30 -22.94 26.48
C MET A 506 -19.80 -22.41 27.83
N VAL A 507 -19.20 -21.31 28.31
CA VAL A 507 -19.64 -20.57 29.49
C VAL A 507 -19.98 -19.15 29.07
N TYR A 508 -21.24 -18.79 29.16
CA TYR A 508 -21.73 -17.43 28.97
C TYR A 508 -21.70 -16.69 30.30
N VAL A 509 -21.21 -15.45 30.31
CA VAL A 509 -21.24 -14.57 31.48
C VAL A 509 -22.02 -13.32 31.15
N ALA A 510 -23.10 -13.05 31.88
CA ALA A 510 -23.95 -11.88 31.68
C ALA A 510 -24.26 -11.21 33.04
N SER A 511 -24.56 -9.91 33.04
CA SER A 511 -25.03 -9.25 34.27
C SER A 511 -26.49 -9.65 34.56
N ALA A 512 -26.86 -9.71 35.84
CA ALA A 512 -28.22 -10.03 36.28
C ALA A 512 -29.31 -9.10 35.70
N GLY A 513 -28.94 -7.90 35.21
CA GLY A 513 -29.86 -6.98 34.53
C GLY A 513 -30.13 -7.27 33.04
N CYS A 514 -29.51 -8.30 32.44
CA CYS A 514 -29.79 -8.70 31.06
C CYS A 514 -31.18 -9.35 30.93
N GLN A 515 -31.91 -9.05 29.86
CA GLN A 515 -33.27 -9.56 29.65
C GLN A 515 -33.33 -11.10 29.58
N PRO A 516 -34.22 -11.77 30.33
CA PRO A 516 -34.33 -13.24 30.39
C PRO A 516 -34.57 -13.92 29.05
N GLU A 517 -35.34 -13.28 28.16
CA GLU A 517 -35.72 -13.79 26.83
C GLU A 517 -34.52 -14.09 25.93
N SER A 518 -33.36 -13.44 26.17
CA SER A 518 -32.15 -13.65 25.37
C SER A 518 -31.44 -14.98 25.67
N PHE A 519 -31.74 -15.62 26.80
CA PHE A 519 -31.07 -16.83 27.30
C PHE A 519 -32.00 -18.05 27.45
N GLU A 520 -33.22 -18.00 26.91
CA GLU A 520 -34.20 -19.11 26.95
C GLU A 520 -33.62 -20.44 26.46
N GLY A 521 -33.81 -21.54 27.20
CA GLY A 521 -33.34 -22.87 26.76
C GLY A 521 -31.91 -23.26 27.19
N ILE A 522 -31.22 -22.42 27.98
CA ILE A 522 -30.03 -22.85 28.73
C ILE A 522 -30.49 -23.47 30.05
N SER A 523 -30.23 -24.76 30.27
CA SER A 523 -30.65 -25.48 31.49
C SER A 523 -29.69 -25.30 32.67
N PHE A 524 -28.39 -25.10 32.40
CA PHE A 524 -27.37 -24.95 33.44
C PHE A 524 -27.09 -23.48 33.75
N ILE A 525 -27.85 -22.90 34.69
CA ILE A 525 -27.75 -21.49 35.08
C ILE A 525 -27.19 -21.40 36.51
N HIS A 526 -26.18 -20.56 36.71
CA HIS A 526 -25.61 -20.25 38.01
C HIS A 526 -25.66 -18.75 38.30
N ASN A 527 -26.28 -18.38 39.42
CA ASN A 527 -26.28 -17.02 39.92
C ASN A 527 -25.04 -16.80 40.79
N ASP A 528 -24.10 -16.01 40.30
CA ASP A 528 -22.90 -15.67 41.06
C ASP A 528 -23.26 -14.79 42.26
N GLN A 529 -22.57 -15.03 43.38
CA GLN A 529 -22.62 -14.17 44.55
C GLN A 529 -21.22 -13.61 44.79
N PHE A 530 -21.09 -12.29 44.75
CA PHE A 530 -19.83 -11.60 44.98
C PHE A 530 -19.92 -10.71 46.22
N GLU A 531 -18.96 -10.88 47.12
CA GLU A 531 -18.75 -9.98 48.24
C GLU A 531 -17.26 -9.63 48.32
N LEU A 532 -16.95 -8.41 48.79
CA LEU A 532 -15.57 -7.94 48.94
C LEU A 532 -14.71 -8.89 49.78
N ARG A 533 -15.28 -9.56 50.79
CA ARG A 533 -14.58 -10.55 51.63
C ARG A 533 -14.08 -11.79 50.87
N HIS A 534 -14.60 -12.05 49.66
CA HIS A 534 -14.16 -13.16 48.81
C HIS A 534 -12.84 -12.87 48.07
N MET A 535 -12.42 -11.59 48.00
CA MET A 535 -11.12 -11.20 47.47
C MET A 535 -10.00 -11.50 48.48
N ASN A 536 -8.80 -11.86 48.00
CA ASN A 536 -7.65 -12.03 48.90
C ASN A 536 -7.23 -10.69 49.53
N GLN A 537 -6.49 -10.73 50.64
CA GLN A 537 -6.16 -9.53 51.42
C GLN A 537 -5.41 -8.47 50.58
N GLN A 538 -4.46 -8.88 49.74
CA GLN A 538 -3.72 -7.96 48.87
C GLN A 538 -4.62 -7.29 47.82
N SER A 539 -5.54 -8.03 47.19
CA SER A 539 -6.44 -7.50 46.17
C SER A 539 -7.51 -6.59 46.77
N ARG A 540 -8.00 -6.92 47.97
CA ARG A 540 -8.87 -6.03 48.76
C ARG A 540 -8.15 -4.74 49.09
N HIS A 541 -6.95 -4.81 49.65
CA HIS A 541 -6.18 -3.63 49.99
C HIS A 541 -5.87 -2.78 48.73
N LYS A 542 -5.47 -3.42 47.62
CA LYS A 542 -5.24 -2.76 46.33
C LYS A 542 -6.50 -2.07 45.77
N LEU A 543 -7.68 -2.65 45.95
CA LEU A 543 -8.95 -2.04 45.53
C LEU A 543 -9.32 -0.87 46.43
N LEU A 544 -9.21 -1.05 47.75
CA LEU A 544 -9.52 -0.05 48.76
C LEU A 544 -8.56 1.16 48.73
N GLU A 545 -7.27 0.93 48.47
CA GLU A 545 -6.28 2.01 48.29
C GLU A 545 -6.34 2.64 46.89
N LYS A 546 -7.19 2.12 45.99
CA LYS A 546 -7.32 2.69 44.63
C LYS A 546 -7.83 4.12 44.74
N LYS A 547 -7.02 5.03 44.22
CA LYS A 547 -7.35 6.45 44.11
C LYS A 547 -8.31 6.63 42.95
N ILE A 548 -9.52 7.08 43.26
CA ILE A 548 -10.46 7.59 42.27
C ILE A 548 -10.33 9.10 42.22
N ILE A 549 -10.45 9.67 41.02
CA ILE A 549 -10.38 11.12 40.84
C ILE A 549 -11.81 11.63 40.85
N LEU A 550 -12.15 12.39 41.89
CA LEU A 550 -13.38 13.15 41.99
C LEU A 550 -12.99 14.63 41.91
N GLN A 551 -13.33 15.31 40.81
CA GLN A 551 -13.07 16.75 40.60
C GLN A 551 -11.59 17.14 40.86
N ASN A 552 -10.64 16.48 40.16
CA ASN A 552 -9.19 16.63 40.36
C ASN A 552 -8.63 16.25 41.74
N ARG A 553 -9.45 15.82 42.70
CA ARG A 553 -8.98 15.25 43.98
C ARG A 553 -8.87 13.74 43.90
N SER A 554 -7.68 13.25 44.22
CA SER A 554 -7.39 11.82 44.32
C SER A 554 -7.87 11.31 45.69
N VAL A 555 -9.03 10.67 45.73
CA VAL A 555 -9.62 10.09 46.95
C VAL A 555 -9.47 8.57 46.93
N ARG A 556 -9.06 7.96 48.05
CA ARG A 556 -8.96 6.50 48.13
C ARG A 556 -10.33 5.90 48.39
N MET A 557 -10.62 4.76 47.77
CA MET A 557 -11.89 4.05 47.94
C MET A 557 -12.17 3.67 49.41
N VAL A 558 -11.13 3.40 50.21
CA VAL A 558 -11.24 3.10 51.65
C VAL A 558 -11.76 4.28 52.47
N ASP A 559 -11.39 5.50 52.09
CA ASP A 559 -11.82 6.70 52.80
C ASP A 559 -13.27 7.07 52.43
N LEU A 560 -13.78 6.60 51.27
CA LEU A 560 -15.18 6.73 50.85
C LEU A 560 -16.12 5.69 51.46
N LEU A 561 -15.59 4.54 51.90
CA LEU A 561 -16.37 3.46 52.51
C LEU A 561 -16.41 3.55 54.04
N ALA A 562 -15.57 4.40 54.65
CA ALA A 562 -15.59 4.67 56.08
C ALA A 562 -16.58 5.81 56.36
N GLU A 563 -17.66 5.54 57.08
CA GLU A 563 -18.81 6.45 57.25
C GLU A 563 -18.44 7.84 57.76
N ASP A 564 -17.53 7.91 58.74
CA ASP A 564 -16.98 9.12 59.34
C ASP A 564 -16.12 9.96 58.39
N LYS A 565 -15.34 9.31 57.52
CA LYS A 565 -14.53 9.97 56.48
C LYS A 565 -15.34 10.29 55.24
N ALA A 566 -16.26 9.42 54.87
CA ALA A 566 -17.17 9.57 53.75
C ALA A 566 -18.09 10.77 54.00
N LEU A 567 -18.63 10.95 55.20
CA LEU A 567 -19.43 12.12 55.57
C LEU A 567 -18.63 13.44 55.53
N ASN A 568 -17.32 13.39 55.79
CA ASN A 568 -16.43 14.55 55.65
C ASN A 568 -15.97 14.78 54.18
N LEU A 569 -15.91 13.72 53.36
CA LEU A 569 -15.52 13.77 51.94
C LEU A 569 -16.72 14.02 50.99
N LEU A 570 -17.93 13.66 51.42
CA LEU A 570 -19.21 13.69 50.71
C LEU A 570 -20.27 14.46 51.53
N ASN A 571 -19.88 15.53 52.21
CA ASN A 571 -20.82 16.26 53.07
C ASN A 571 -21.99 16.87 52.24
N MET A 572 -23.03 17.36 52.92
CA MET A 572 -24.17 18.04 52.27
C MET A 572 -23.76 19.30 51.49
N GLU A 573 -22.58 19.85 51.74
CA GLU A 573 -21.94 20.92 50.96
C GLU A 573 -21.38 20.39 49.63
N PHE A 574 -20.80 19.19 49.55
CA PHE A 574 -20.39 18.54 48.28
C PHE A 574 -21.61 18.17 47.42
N ILE A 575 -22.68 17.67 48.03
CA ILE A 575 -23.96 17.37 47.34
C ILE A 575 -24.64 18.68 46.93
N SER A 576 -24.65 19.70 47.78
CA SER A 576 -25.17 21.03 47.47
C SER A 576 -24.30 21.73 46.42
N GLN A 577 -22.97 21.61 46.42
CA GLN A 577 -22.04 22.17 45.41
C GLN A 577 -22.11 21.42 44.06
N LEU A 578 -22.51 20.13 44.06
CA LEU A 578 -22.89 19.39 42.86
C LEU A 578 -24.26 19.83 42.29
N LEU A 579 -25.15 20.36 43.13
CA LEU A 579 -26.51 20.79 42.79
C LEU A 579 -26.63 22.31 42.56
N THR A 580 -25.74 23.10 43.15
CA THR A 580 -25.57 24.57 43.03
C THR A 580 -24.37 24.95 42.16
N ASP A 581 -23.69 23.91 41.66
CA ASP A 581 -22.74 23.92 40.55
C ASP A 581 -21.49 24.77 40.88
N GLN A 582 -20.97 24.70 42.11
CA GLN A 582 -19.78 25.43 42.57
C GLN A 582 -18.46 24.62 42.45
N VAL A 583 -18.29 23.89 41.35
CA VAL A 583 -17.21 22.92 41.11
C VAL A 583 -16.43 23.24 39.84
N GLU A 584 -15.09 23.35 39.95
CA GLU A 584 -14.06 23.49 38.89
C GLU A 584 -14.15 22.48 37.70
N PRO A 585 -14.04 22.87 36.41
CA PRO A 585 -14.63 22.15 35.28
C PRO A 585 -14.02 20.78 35.03
N ILE A 586 -14.88 19.84 34.66
CA ILE A 586 -14.41 18.64 33.98
C ILE A 586 -14.04 19.02 32.54
N VAL A 587 -12.76 19.34 32.32
CA VAL A 587 -12.19 19.44 30.99
C VAL A 587 -11.99 18.04 30.42
N TYR A 588 -12.87 17.64 29.50
CA TYR A 588 -12.59 16.50 28.62
C TYR A 588 -11.93 17.03 27.34
N SER A 589 -10.60 17.05 27.31
CA SER A 589 -9.85 17.05 26.05
C SER A 589 -9.42 15.62 25.75
N PHE A 590 -9.82 15.09 24.59
CA PHE A 590 -9.13 13.93 24.04
C PHE A 590 -7.69 14.36 23.76
N ARG A 591 -6.71 13.73 24.40
CA ARG A 591 -5.28 14.01 24.16
C ARG A 591 -4.92 13.71 22.71
N TYR A 592 -5.01 14.71 21.83
CA TYR A 592 -4.22 14.74 20.61
C TYR A 592 -2.82 15.26 20.99
N GLN A 593 -1.97 14.39 21.56
CA GLN A 593 -0.57 14.74 21.77
C GLN A 593 0.21 14.63 20.45
N ARG A 594 0.10 15.69 19.64
CA ARG A 594 1.29 16.34 19.11
C ARG A 594 1.17 17.81 19.51
N GLN A 595 1.60 18.10 20.74
CA GLN A 595 2.14 19.42 21.01
C GLN A 595 3.11 19.71 19.87
N LEU A 596 2.94 20.83 19.18
CA LEU A 596 4.11 21.49 18.62
C LEU A 596 5.11 21.53 19.79
N LYS A 597 6.28 20.91 19.63
CA LYS A 597 7.36 21.07 20.60
C LYS A 597 7.67 22.57 20.62
N GLY A 598 7.02 23.30 21.52
CA GLY A 598 7.03 24.75 21.51
C GLY A 598 5.99 25.27 22.48
N ASP A 599 6.42 26.20 23.32
CA ASP A 599 5.56 26.93 24.23
C ASP A 599 4.49 27.72 23.43
N TYR A 600 3.27 27.78 23.98
CA TYR A 600 2.19 28.57 23.41
C TYR A 600 2.52 30.06 23.45
N PHE A 601 2.20 30.79 22.37
CA PHE A 601 2.35 32.23 22.28
C PHE A 601 0.99 32.91 22.32
N ASN A 602 0.86 33.94 23.16
CA ASN A 602 -0.36 34.73 23.27
C ASN A 602 -0.73 35.32 21.90
N ARG A 603 -1.99 35.20 21.53
CA ARG A 603 -2.51 35.56 20.22
C ARG A 603 -3.20 36.91 20.27
N MET A 604 -3.03 37.67 19.18
CA MET A 604 -3.87 38.82 18.88
C MET A 604 -5.08 38.34 18.07
N LEU A 605 -6.24 38.88 18.42
CA LEU A 605 -7.51 38.57 17.79
C LEU A 605 -8.14 39.86 17.28
N CYS A 606 -8.92 39.78 16.21
CA CYS A 606 -9.73 40.91 15.77
C CYS A 606 -11.19 40.53 15.60
N THR A 607 -12.05 41.54 15.65
CA THR A 607 -13.41 41.53 15.11
C THR A 607 -13.47 42.53 13.96
N ASP A 608 -14.64 42.71 13.34
CA ASP A 608 -14.84 43.71 12.27
C ASP A 608 -14.50 45.15 12.70
N GLN A 609 -14.42 45.42 14.01
CA GLN A 609 -14.36 46.77 14.58
C GLN A 609 -13.19 47.02 15.53
N SER A 610 -12.47 45.98 15.99
CA SER A 610 -11.43 46.13 17.02
C SER A 610 -10.40 45.00 17.01
N LEU A 611 -9.16 45.35 17.40
CA LEU A 611 -8.06 44.44 17.69
C LEU A 611 -7.89 44.31 19.21
N PHE A 612 -7.69 43.09 19.71
CA PHE A 612 -7.55 42.80 21.14
C PHE A 612 -6.67 41.56 21.37
N ASP A 613 -6.20 41.39 22.60
CA ASP A 613 -5.43 40.23 23.05
C ASP A 613 -6.34 39.12 23.60
N GLU A 614 -5.76 38.07 24.16
CA GLU A 614 -6.54 36.96 24.69
C GLU A 614 -7.38 37.32 25.93
N ASP A 615 -6.96 38.32 26.70
CA ASP A 615 -7.72 38.82 27.86
C ASP A 615 -8.94 39.61 27.37
N GLY A 616 -8.78 40.41 26.31
CA GLY A 616 -9.88 41.04 25.59
C GLY A 616 -10.85 40.01 24.97
N PHE A 617 -10.34 38.87 24.51
CA PHE A 617 -11.19 37.78 24.00
C PHE A 617 -12.01 37.13 25.13
N ASP A 618 -11.45 36.98 26.32
CA ASP A 618 -12.18 36.43 27.47
C ASP A 618 -13.34 37.38 27.87
N CYS A 619 -13.12 38.69 27.82
CA CYS A 619 -14.18 39.70 27.98
C CYS A 619 -15.26 39.61 26.88
N LEU A 620 -14.85 39.37 25.63
CA LEU A 620 -15.79 39.15 24.52
C LEU A 620 -16.64 37.90 24.73
N LEU A 621 -16.03 36.80 25.22
CA LEU A 621 -16.73 35.57 25.55
C LEU A 621 -17.73 35.77 26.70
N GLN A 622 -17.42 36.61 27.70
CA GLN A 622 -18.36 36.91 28.79
C GLN A 622 -19.61 37.66 28.30
N SER A 623 -19.47 38.51 27.28
CA SER A 623 -20.56 39.36 26.77
C SER A 623 -21.38 38.74 25.63
N ASN A 624 -20.93 37.63 25.04
CA ASN A 624 -21.57 37.01 23.87
C ASN A 624 -21.88 35.52 24.09
N ARG A 625 -23.14 35.12 23.91
CA ARG A 625 -23.57 33.71 24.01
C ARG A 625 -23.01 32.81 22.91
N ALA A 626 -22.73 33.36 21.73
CA ALA A 626 -22.21 32.62 20.60
C ALA A 626 -21.04 33.36 19.94
N ILE A 627 -19.97 32.65 19.64
CA ILE A 627 -18.78 33.17 18.95
C ILE A 627 -18.42 32.24 17.80
N ILE A 628 -18.12 32.81 16.63
CA ILE A 628 -17.55 32.08 15.50
C ILE A 628 -16.07 32.47 15.38
N LEU A 629 -15.18 31.51 15.64
CA LEU A 629 -13.74 31.68 15.47
C LEU A 629 -13.36 31.30 14.03
N SER A 630 -13.37 32.28 13.14
CA SER A 630 -13.05 32.10 11.73
C SER A 630 -11.56 32.32 11.49
N VAL A 631 -10.83 31.28 11.07
CA VAL A 631 -9.37 31.40 10.94
C VAL A 631 -8.86 30.66 9.73
N VAL A 632 -7.85 31.22 9.08
CA VAL A 632 -7.08 30.58 8.00
C VAL A 632 -6.41 29.27 8.49
N PRO A 633 -6.19 28.26 7.62
CA PRO A 633 -5.43 27.06 7.98
C PRO A 633 -4.04 27.38 8.56
N GLY A 634 -3.50 26.50 9.42
CA GLY A 634 -2.15 26.66 9.95
C GLY A 634 -1.96 27.71 11.06
N MET A 635 -2.93 28.60 11.27
CA MET A 635 -2.87 29.65 12.29
C MET A 635 -3.03 29.16 13.74
N GLY A 636 -3.17 27.86 14.00
CA GLY A 636 -3.21 27.31 15.36
C GLY A 636 -4.56 27.38 16.08
N LYS A 637 -5.70 27.30 15.35
CA LYS A 637 -7.06 27.25 15.92
C LYS A 637 -7.19 26.26 17.08
N THR A 638 -6.88 25.00 16.83
CA THR A 638 -7.01 23.93 17.83
C THR A 638 -6.13 24.21 19.05
N THR A 639 -4.90 24.68 18.84
CA THR A 639 -3.98 25.05 19.93
C THR A 639 -4.51 26.23 20.76
N PHE A 640 -5.13 27.23 20.12
CA PHE A 640 -5.81 28.33 20.80
C PHE A 640 -6.99 27.81 21.66
N LEU A 641 -7.83 26.93 21.11
CA LEU A 641 -8.96 26.35 21.86
C LEU A 641 -8.48 25.52 23.07
N GLU A 642 -7.43 24.72 22.91
CA GLU A 642 -6.83 23.97 24.01
C GLU A 642 -6.31 24.90 25.12
N ARG A 643 -5.68 26.03 24.75
CA ARG A 643 -5.21 27.00 25.73
C ARG A 643 -6.36 27.77 26.38
N LEU A 644 -7.37 28.14 25.60
CA LEU A 644 -8.60 28.76 26.08
C LEU A 644 -9.28 27.88 27.13
N ILE A 645 -9.36 26.57 26.90
CA ILE A 645 -9.91 25.62 27.89
C ILE A 645 -9.15 25.72 29.21
N GLY A 646 -7.82 25.75 29.17
CA GLY A 646 -7.00 25.91 30.37
C GLY A 646 -7.26 27.22 31.12
N ARG A 647 -7.44 28.34 30.39
CA ARG A 647 -7.78 29.64 30.99
C ARG A 647 -9.19 29.65 31.57
N LEU A 648 -10.16 29.15 30.82
CA LEU A 648 -11.55 29.03 31.26
C LEU A 648 -11.68 28.09 32.46
N SER A 649 -10.92 27.00 32.50
CA SER A 649 -10.94 26.07 33.63
C SER A 649 -10.44 26.68 34.93
N SER A 650 -9.54 27.67 34.85
CA SER A 650 -9.05 28.39 36.04
C SER A 650 -9.93 29.59 36.40
N ALA A 651 -10.56 30.22 35.41
CA ALA A 651 -11.37 31.44 35.63
C ALA A 651 -12.82 31.12 36.01
N LEU A 652 -13.33 29.98 35.56
CA LEU A 652 -14.72 29.57 35.73
C LEU A 652 -14.75 28.17 36.33
N PRO A 653 -14.51 28.06 37.65
CA PRO A 653 -14.54 26.77 38.31
C PRO A 653 -15.83 26.03 37.97
N ASP A 654 -16.91 26.63 38.38
CA ASP A 654 -18.27 26.12 38.39
C ASP A 654 -18.86 25.62 37.06
N HIS A 655 -18.11 25.62 35.95
CA HIS A 655 -18.62 25.44 34.60
C HIS A 655 -18.24 24.08 34.02
N VAL A 656 -19.04 23.57 33.09
CA VAL A 656 -18.68 22.37 32.30
C VAL A 656 -18.18 22.83 30.94
N ILE A 657 -16.92 22.54 30.61
CA ILE A 657 -16.31 22.94 29.33
C ILE A 657 -16.14 21.73 28.42
N CYS A 658 -16.80 21.74 27.28
CA CYS A 658 -16.82 20.63 26.33
C CYS A 658 -16.17 21.02 25.00
N LEU A 659 -15.11 20.32 24.58
CA LEU A 659 -14.50 20.49 23.24
C LEU A 659 -14.94 19.38 22.29
N MET A 660 -15.59 19.74 21.18
CA MET A 660 -16.04 18.84 20.13
C MET A 660 -15.17 18.99 18.88
N HIS A 661 -14.36 18.00 18.55
CA HIS A 661 -13.74 17.93 17.22
C HIS A 661 -14.69 17.22 16.25
N LEU A 662 -15.40 17.97 15.41
CA LEU A 662 -16.49 17.44 14.58
C LEU A 662 -16.04 16.32 13.62
N LYS A 663 -14.76 16.32 13.23
CA LYS A 663 -14.14 15.25 12.41
C LYS A 663 -14.27 13.84 13.00
N PHE A 664 -14.48 13.68 14.31
CA PHE A 664 -14.58 12.38 14.97
C PHE A 664 -16.02 11.92 15.25
N TYR A 665 -17.02 12.74 14.92
CA TYR A 665 -18.42 12.47 15.27
C TYR A 665 -19.30 12.24 14.04
N THR A 666 -18.72 11.84 12.92
CA THR A 666 -19.41 11.61 11.65
C THR A 666 -20.57 10.62 11.78
N GLU A 667 -20.41 9.53 12.54
CA GLU A 667 -21.47 8.54 12.78
C GLU A 667 -22.64 9.14 13.59
N THR A 668 -22.34 9.88 14.66
CA THR A 668 -23.38 10.54 15.45
C THR A 668 -24.09 11.63 14.64
N LEU A 669 -23.34 12.39 13.82
CA LEU A 669 -23.92 13.37 12.91
C LEU A 669 -24.80 12.70 11.85
N GLU A 670 -24.45 11.49 11.41
CA GLU A 670 -25.27 10.69 10.50
C GLU A 670 -26.57 10.23 11.15
N GLU A 671 -26.52 9.77 12.40
CA GLU A 671 -27.72 9.40 13.19
C GLU A 671 -28.66 10.61 13.35
N ILE A 672 -28.13 11.78 13.70
CA ILE A 672 -28.91 13.04 13.80
C ILE A 672 -29.52 13.42 12.45
N THR A 673 -28.78 13.23 11.36
CA THR A 673 -29.25 13.56 10.01
C THR A 673 -30.34 12.60 9.54
N LYS A 674 -30.21 11.31 9.86
CA LYS A 674 -31.20 10.25 9.57
C LYS A 674 -32.53 10.46 10.29
N LEU A 675 -32.50 11.05 11.49
CA LEU A 675 -33.71 11.48 12.22
C LEU A 675 -34.44 12.67 11.59
N ASN A 676 -34.00 13.13 10.42
CA ASN A 676 -34.45 14.33 9.73
C ASN A 676 -34.12 15.56 10.60
N ALA A 677 -32.99 16.22 10.34
CA ALA A 677 -32.47 17.30 11.20
C ALA A 677 -33.50 18.38 11.57
N ARG A 678 -34.53 18.60 10.74
CA ARG A 678 -35.63 19.53 11.01
C ARG A 678 -36.55 19.15 12.18
N THR A 679 -36.61 17.86 12.54
CA THR A 679 -37.44 17.32 13.65
C THR A 679 -36.65 17.02 14.91
N LEU A 680 -35.37 17.40 14.98
CA LEU A 680 -34.53 17.19 16.15
C LEU A 680 -35.11 17.90 17.38
N SER A 681 -35.48 17.14 18.41
CA SER A 681 -35.95 17.70 19.67
C SER A 681 -34.79 18.08 20.59
N VAL A 682 -35.11 18.84 21.63
CA VAL A 682 -34.15 19.20 22.69
C VAL A 682 -33.63 17.96 23.40
N ASP A 683 -34.50 16.99 23.70
CA ASP A 683 -34.11 15.74 24.36
C ASP A 683 -33.18 14.89 23.48
N ASP A 684 -33.43 14.84 22.17
CA ASP A 684 -32.56 14.15 21.22
C ASP A 684 -31.19 14.82 21.16
N ALA A 685 -31.13 16.15 21.06
CA ALA A 685 -29.88 16.89 21.06
C ALA A 685 -29.06 16.64 22.34
N VAL A 686 -29.70 16.60 23.51
CA VAL A 686 -29.04 16.22 24.77
C VAL A 686 -28.57 14.79 24.77
N ARG A 687 -29.40 13.85 24.28
CA ARG A 687 -29.05 12.43 24.23
C ARG A 687 -27.85 12.18 23.35
N TYR A 688 -27.81 12.79 22.17
CA TYR A 688 -26.68 12.70 21.24
C TYR A 688 -25.44 13.43 21.75
N ALA A 689 -25.59 14.60 22.36
CA ALA A 689 -24.49 15.28 23.05
C ALA A 689 -23.93 14.40 24.18
N THR A 690 -24.78 13.81 25.02
CA THR A 690 -24.38 12.90 26.10
C THR A 690 -23.66 11.67 25.53
N LYS A 691 -24.16 11.10 24.42
CA LYS A 691 -23.49 10.00 23.71
C LYS A 691 -22.10 10.45 23.21
N CYS A 692 -21.98 11.63 22.59
CA CYS A 692 -20.70 12.16 22.09
C CYS A 692 -19.70 12.44 23.22
N PHE A 693 -20.13 13.09 24.30
CA PHE A 693 -19.25 13.53 25.37
C PHE A 693 -18.97 12.44 26.42
N PHE A 694 -19.85 11.45 26.57
CA PHE A 694 -19.87 10.53 27.71
C PHE A 694 -20.09 9.06 27.33
N ALA A 695 -19.94 8.64 26.06
CA ALA A 695 -20.02 7.23 25.66
C ALA A 695 -19.08 6.27 26.43
N GLY A 696 -18.01 6.80 27.04
CA GLY A 696 -17.08 6.04 27.87
C GLY A 696 -17.17 6.28 29.39
N SER A 697 -18.09 7.13 29.87
CA SER A 697 -18.21 7.45 31.29
C SER A 697 -19.18 6.51 32.02
N SER A 698 -19.14 6.52 33.35
CA SER A 698 -20.10 5.78 34.17
C SER A 698 -21.52 6.33 33.98
N ARG A 699 -22.53 5.49 34.16
CA ARG A 699 -23.96 5.89 34.12
C ARG A 699 -24.26 7.10 35.02
N LEU A 700 -23.56 7.21 36.15
CA LEU A 700 -23.61 8.38 37.05
C LEU A 700 -23.11 9.65 36.36
N GLY A 701 -21.98 9.60 35.64
CA GLY A 701 -21.44 10.77 34.93
C GLY A 701 -22.34 11.26 33.78
N GLN A 702 -23.04 10.34 33.10
CA GLN A 702 -24.02 10.69 32.06
C GLN A 702 -25.23 11.43 32.61
N GLU A 703 -25.77 10.98 33.75
CA GLU A 703 -26.92 11.64 34.40
C GLU A 703 -26.55 12.98 35.02
N LEU A 704 -25.35 13.10 35.61
CA LEU A 704 -24.85 14.39 36.11
C LEU A 704 -24.68 15.42 34.99
N PHE A 705 -24.21 15.02 33.81
CA PHE A 705 -24.10 15.90 32.64
C PHE A 705 -25.46 16.37 32.12
N ARG A 706 -26.43 15.45 32.00
CA ARG A 706 -27.81 15.80 31.61
C ARG A 706 -28.41 16.82 32.57
N ASN A 707 -28.19 16.64 33.87
CA ASN A 707 -28.64 17.57 34.90
C ASN A 707 -27.99 18.96 34.76
N ALA A 708 -26.68 19.03 34.47
CA ALA A 708 -25.97 20.28 34.22
C ALA A 708 -26.54 21.05 33.01
N ILE A 709 -26.83 20.35 31.90
CA ILE A 709 -27.41 20.96 30.69
C ILE A 709 -28.76 21.62 30.96
N PHE A 710 -29.65 20.93 31.67
CA PHE A 710 -31.04 21.37 31.84
C PHE A 710 -31.21 22.38 32.97
N ASN A 711 -30.42 22.27 34.05
CA ASN A 711 -30.74 22.96 35.29
C ASN A 711 -29.77 24.08 35.67
N THR A 712 -28.48 24.02 35.29
CA THR A 712 -27.47 24.86 35.94
C THR A 712 -27.05 26.13 35.18
N GLY A 713 -27.13 26.16 33.85
CA GLY A 713 -26.70 27.35 33.10
C GLY A 713 -25.21 27.45 32.84
N LYS A 714 -24.41 26.51 33.33
CA LYS A 714 -22.94 26.64 33.40
C LYS A 714 -22.19 25.84 32.33
N LEU A 715 -22.86 25.48 31.23
CA LEU A 715 -22.24 24.76 30.11
C LEU A 715 -21.56 25.72 29.12
N ILE A 716 -20.30 25.42 28.75
CA ILE A 716 -19.56 26.04 27.65
C ILE A 716 -19.22 24.96 26.62
N VAL A 717 -19.63 25.17 25.37
CA VAL A 717 -19.37 24.24 24.27
C VAL A 717 -18.44 24.91 23.27
N LEU A 718 -17.29 24.27 23.02
CA LEU A 718 -16.32 24.63 22.00
C LEU A 718 -16.40 23.59 20.89
N VAL A 719 -16.59 24.01 19.66
CA VAL A 719 -16.74 23.14 18.49
C VAL A 719 -15.60 23.46 17.53
N ASP A 720 -14.77 22.48 17.23
CA ASP A 720 -13.61 22.59 16.34
C ASP A 720 -13.84 21.81 15.04
N GLY A 721 -13.48 22.41 13.92
CA GLY A 721 -13.49 21.78 12.60
C GLY A 721 -14.86 21.69 11.92
N TYR A 722 -15.67 22.75 11.99
CA TYR A 722 -16.93 22.83 11.23
C TYR A 722 -16.72 22.68 9.72
N ASP A 723 -15.61 23.21 9.21
CA ASP A 723 -15.16 23.06 7.83
C ASP A 723 -14.88 21.60 7.43
N SER A 724 -14.55 20.74 8.40
CA SER A 724 -14.23 19.33 8.15
C SER A 724 -15.46 18.42 8.04
N VAL A 725 -16.67 18.98 8.16
CA VAL A 725 -17.93 18.22 8.10
C VAL A 725 -18.49 18.23 6.67
N ILE A 726 -18.92 17.07 6.18
CA ILE A 726 -19.54 16.95 4.85
C ILE A 726 -20.84 17.76 4.83
N ARG A 727 -21.15 18.46 3.72
CA ARG A 727 -22.31 19.37 3.59
C ARG A 727 -23.63 18.78 4.12
N ARG A 728 -23.91 17.50 3.89
CA ARG A 728 -25.12 16.81 4.38
C ARG A 728 -25.29 16.83 5.91
N PHE A 729 -24.19 16.92 6.66
CA PHE A 729 -24.14 16.86 8.12
C PHE A 729 -24.02 18.24 8.77
N LYS A 730 -23.67 19.30 8.00
CA LYS A 730 -23.58 20.67 8.52
C LYS A 730 -24.90 21.18 9.07
N ILE A 731 -26.00 20.86 8.38
CA ILE A 731 -27.38 21.16 8.81
C ILE A 731 -27.64 20.63 10.22
N SER A 732 -27.12 19.45 10.56
CA SER A 732 -27.27 18.83 11.88
C SER A 732 -26.47 19.57 12.95
N VAL A 733 -25.25 20.03 12.62
CA VAL A 733 -24.44 20.86 13.51
C VAL A 733 -25.11 22.21 13.75
N GLU A 734 -25.55 22.89 12.69
CA GLU A 734 -26.27 24.16 12.76
C GLU A 734 -27.53 24.04 13.61
N ARG A 735 -28.33 22.99 13.38
CA ARG A 735 -29.57 22.79 14.12
C ARG A 735 -29.28 22.50 15.59
N ALA A 736 -28.29 21.67 15.90
CA ALA A 736 -27.88 21.41 17.28
C ALA A 736 -27.39 22.70 17.96
N SER A 737 -26.58 23.50 17.28
CA SER A 737 -26.11 24.80 17.76
C SER A 737 -27.24 25.80 18.01
N GLN A 738 -28.25 25.85 17.13
CA GLN A 738 -29.45 26.66 17.34
C GLN A 738 -30.23 26.19 18.57
N LEU A 739 -30.44 24.88 18.73
CA LEU A 739 -31.14 24.30 19.87
C LEU A 739 -30.40 24.55 21.19
N PHE A 740 -29.07 24.46 21.20
CA PHE A 740 -28.26 24.78 22.38
C PHE A 740 -28.40 26.24 22.83
N LEU A 741 -28.79 27.15 21.93
CA LEU A 741 -29.02 28.56 22.22
C LEU A 741 -30.48 28.89 22.54
N GLN A 742 -31.41 27.92 22.44
CA GLN A 742 -32.84 28.07 22.71
C GLN A 742 -33.25 27.44 24.05
N HIS A 743 -34.29 27.98 24.68
CA HIS A 743 -34.87 27.37 25.88
C HIS A 743 -35.46 25.97 25.57
N PRO A 744 -35.28 24.92 26.39
CA PRO A 744 -34.80 24.90 27.78
C PRO A 744 -33.29 24.69 27.97
N PHE A 745 -32.46 24.70 26.91
CA PHE A 745 -31.01 24.62 27.09
C PHE A 745 -30.48 25.85 27.82
N ARG A 746 -29.86 25.61 28.99
CA ARG A 746 -29.19 26.66 29.76
C ARG A 746 -27.68 26.57 29.51
N MET A 747 -27.27 27.01 28.33
CA MET A 747 -25.85 27.10 27.96
C MET A 747 -25.33 28.52 28.15
N ARG A 748 -24.11 28.66 28.67
CA ARG A 748 -23.43 29.94 28.87
C ARG A 748 -22.84 30.45 27.57
N ASN A 749 -22.01 29.64 26.90
CA ASN A 749 -21.30 30.03 25.68
C ASN A 749 -21.22 28.87 24.67
N LEU A 750 -21.37 29.20 23.39
CA LEU A 750 -21.03 28.35 22.25
C LEU A 750 -19.93 29.04 21.42
N LEU A 751 -18.82 28.35 21.20
CA LEU A 751 -17.78 28.79 20.29
C LEU A 751 -17.66 27.78 19.15
N ILE A 752 -17.82 28.21 17.90
CA ILE A 752 -17.60 27.37 16.73
C ILE A 752 -16.38 27.86 15.96
N ALA A 753 -15.34 27.05 15.90
CA ALA A 753 -14.15 27.30 15.10
C ALA A 753 -14.29 26.70 13.70
N THR A 754 -13.99 27.54 12.71
CA THR A 754 -14.16 27.20 11.30
C THR A 754 -13.13 27.91 10.40
N ARG A 755 -13.22 27.68 9.09
CA ARG A 755 -12.45 28.41 8.07
C ARG A 755 -13.29 29.55 7.45
N PRO A 756 -12.64 30.58 6.87
CA PRO A 756 -13.33 31.75 6.30
C PRO A 756 -14.50 31.44 5.35
N HIS A 757 -14.37 30.48 4.43
CA HIS A 757 -15.45 30.13 3.50
C HIS A 757 -16.75 29.63 4.14
N GLU A 758 -16.68 29.07 5.34
CA GLU A 758 -17.85 28.56 6.07
C GLU A 758 -18.45 29.61 7.01
N THR A 759 -17.82 30.77 7.12
CA THR A 759 -18.20 31.80 8.09
C THR A 759 -19.54 32.40 7.75
N GLU A 760 -19.81 32.65 6.46
CA GLU A 760 -21.09 33.20 6.03
C GLU A 760 -22.24 32.25 6.33
N HIS A 761 -22.05 30.95 6.04
CA HIS A 761 -23.04 29.92 6.29
C HIS A 761 -23.38 29.82 7.79
N LEU A 762 -22.37 29.90 8.67
CA LEU A 762 -22.60 29.93 10.11
C LEU A 762 -23.21 31.26 10.58
N ARG A 763 -22.87 32.39 9.95
CA ARG A 763 -23.46 33.70 10.24
C ARG A 763 -24.96 33.71 9.93
N GLU A 764 -25.37 33.10 8.82
CA GLU A 764 -26.78 32.92 8.47
C GLU A 764 -27.51 32.02 9.48
N ALA A 765 -26.88 30.92 9.89
CA ALA A 765 -27.47 29.97 10.83
C ALA A 765 -27.52 30.50 12.28
N LEU A 766 -26.58 31.36 12.67
CA LEU A 766 -26.37 31.92 14.01
C LEU A 766 -26.13 33.44 13.93
N PRO A 767 -27.17 34.24 13.58
CA PRO A 767 -27.02 35.69 13.36
C PRO A 767 -26.60 36.47 14.62
N GLN A 768 -26.81 35.91 15.80
CA GLN A 768 -26.39 36.45 17.09
C GLN A 768 -24.92 36.19 17.43
N ALA A 769 -24.20 35.40 16.63
CA ALA A 769 -22.82 35.04 16.94
C ALA A 769 -21.83 36.14 16.53
N LYS A 770 -20.91 36.49 17.44
CA LYS A 770 -19.83 37.43 17.13
C LYS A 770 -18.71 36.71 16.40
N ILE A 771 -18.21 37.29 15.31
CA ILE A 771 -17.14 36.69 14.51
C ILE A 771 -15.80 37.26 14.94
N VAL A 772 -14.83 36.35 15.10
CA VAL A 772 -13.49 36.65 15.58
C VAL A 772 -12.47 35.94 14.69
N TRP A 773 -11.36 36.62 14.39
CA TRP A 773 -10.24 36.07 13.62
C TRP A 773 -8.96 36.09 14.43
N LEU A 774 -8.12 35.05 14.28
CA LEU A 774 -6.76 35.05 14.80
C LEU A 774 -5.84 35.83 13.85
N GLN A 775 -5.02 36.71 14.41
CA GLN A 775 -4.00 37.40 13.67
C GLN A 775 -2.70 36.56 13.55
N PRO A 776 -1.91 36.81 12.50
CA PRO A 776 -0.49 36.45 12.41
C PRO A 776 0.31 36.74 13.68
N LEU A 777 1.34 35.93 13.94
CA LEU A 777 2.35 36.26 14.94
C LEU A 777 3.11 37.53 14.53
N GLN A 778 3.29 38.43 15.48
CA GLN A 778 4.11 39.63 15.30
C GLN A 778 5.60 39.27 15.22
N GLU A 779 6.41 40.17 14.67
CA GLU A 779 7.84 39.92 14.43
C GLU A 779 8.60 39.44 15.69
N LYS A 780 8.37 40.09 16.83
CA LYS A 780 8.97 39.67 18.11
C LYS A 780 8.59 38.24 18.48
N GLN A 781 7.32 37.87 18.25
CA GLN A 781 6.80 36.52 18.54
C GLN A 781 7.33 35.48 17.54
N CYS A 782 7.56 35.87 16.28
CA CYS A 782 8.20 35.00 15.29
C CYS A 782 9.66 34.69 15.67
N VAL A 783 10.42 35.70 16.11
CA VAL A 783 11.80 35.51 16.61
C VAL A 783 11.78 34.57 17.82
N GLU A 784 10.91 34.84 18.78
CA GLU A 784 10.78 34.02 19.99
C GLU A 784 10.37 32.58 19.68
N PHE A 785 9.46 32.38 18.72
CA PHE A 785 9.06 31.06 18.23
C PHE A 785 10.26 30.27 17.70
N LEU A 786 11.09 30.88 16.85
CA LEU A 786 12.26 30.24 16.27
C LEU A 786 13.33 29.92 17.34
N CYS A 787 13.61 30.86 18.24
CA CYS A 787 14.56 30.64 19.35
C CYS A 787 14.14 29.46 20.23
N ARG A 788 12.85 29.40 20.63
CA ARG A 788 12.33 28.29 21.42
C ARG A 788 12.35 26.96 20.65
N TRP A 789 12.03 26.98 19.36
CA TRP A 789 12.05 25.79 18.50
C TRP A 789 13.46 25.18 18.41
N TRP A 790 14.47 26.00 18.14
CA TRP A 790 15.87 25.56 18.06
C TRP A 790 16.55 25.38 19.42
N LYS A 791 15.86 25.72 20.53
CA LYS A 791 16.43 25.77 21.88
C LYS A 791 17.69 26.62 21.95
N SER A 792 17.66 27.76 21.25
CA SER A 792 18.77 28.72 21.20
C SER A 792 18.40 29.97 22.01
N GLU A 793 19.35 30.47 22.80
CA GLU A 793 19.24 31.77 23.47
C GLU A 793 19.59 32.93 22.52
N ASP A 794 20.15 32.64 21.33
CA ASP A 794 20.53 33.65 20.35
C ASP A 794 19.34 34.08 19.49
N SER A 795 18.87 35.31 19.73
CA SER A 795 17.83 35.96 18.90
C SER A 795 18.34 36.52 17.58
N LEU A 796 19.66 36.63 17.40
CA LEU A 796 20.28 37.23 16.22
C LEU A 796 20.09 36.33 15.00
N GLU A 797 20.34 35.02 15.13
CA GLU A 797 20.16 34.06 14.03
C GLU A 797 18.70 33.99 13.54
N ALA A 798 17.74 33.97 14.47
CA ALA A 798 16.31 33.99 14.15
C ALA A 798 15.90 35.30 13.46
N SER A 799 16.41 36.44 13.93
CA SER A 799 16.14 37.75 13.33
C SER A 799 16.74 37.86 11.93
N HIS A 800 17.97 37.40 11.73
CA HIS A 800 18.62 37.37 10.42
C HIS A 800 17.86 36.48 9.43
N LEU A 801 17.37 35.32 9.85
CA LEU A 801 16.58 34.45 8.98
C LEU A 801 15.27 35.12 8.56
N LEU A 802 14.52 35.71 9.49
CA LEU A 802 13.27 36.40 9.19
C LEU A 802 13.50 37.62 8.29
N GLN A 803 14.54 38.41 8.55
CA GLN A 803 14.92 39.54 7.72
C GLN A 803 15.32 39.10 6.31
N TYR A 804 16.11 38.03 6.19
CA TYR A 804 16.50 37.45 4.90
C TYR A 804 15.27 36.98 4.11
N LEU A 805 14.38 36.25 4.77
CA LEU A 805 13.18 35.73 4.13
C LEU A 805 12.23 36.84 3.67
N ARG A 806 12.03 37.89 4.48
CA ARG A 806 11.23 39.06 4.09
C ARG A 806 11.88 39.86 2.96
N ALA A 807 13.19 40.11 3.05
CA ALA A 807 13.92 40.86 2.03
C ALA A 807 13.91 40.16 0.66
N LYS A 808 13.98 38.82 0.64
CA LYS A 808 13.97 38.05 -0.61
C LYS A 808 12.59 37.63 -1.10
N TYR A 809 11.65 37.39 -0.20
CA TYR A 809 10.38 36.73 -0.52
C TYR A 809 9.13 37.54 -0.13
N GLY A 810 9.31 38.80 0.28
CA GLY A 810 8.24 39.75 0.58
C GLY A 810 7.34 39.30 1.74
N ASP A 811 6.04 39.46 1.55
CA ASP A 811 5.00 39.19 2.55
C ASP A 811 4.66 37.71 2.73
N TRP A 812 5.39 36.79 2.08
CA TRP A 812 5.13 35.36 2.17
C TRP A 812 5.17 34.84 3.61
N ILE A 813 6.00 35.44 4.48
CA ILE A 813 6.00 35.15 5.92
C ILE A 813 4.90 35.97 6.59
N ALA A 814 3.71 35.39 6.60
CA ALA A 814 2.51 35.96 7.22
C ALA A 814 2.37 35.56 8.70
N GLY A 815 3.48 35.27 9.40
CA GLY A 815 3.46 34.95 10.84
C GLY A 815 2.61 33.72 11.22
N SER A 816 2.34 32.81 10.28
CA SER A 816 1.59 31.58 10.55
C SER A 816 2.45 30.60 11.37
N PRO A 817 2.02 30.14 12.56
CA PRO A 817 2.79 29.21 13.38
C PRO A 817 3.16 27.92 12.64
N PHE A 818 2.24 27.40 11.81
CA PHE A 818 2.51 26.20 11.02
C PHE A 818 3.57 26.46 9.94
N GLN A 819 3.51 27.60 9.26
CA GLN A 819 4.52 27.99 8.28
C GLN A 819 5.90 28.16 8.93
N LEU A 820 5.96 28.85 10.07
CA LEU A 820 7.20 29.04 10.83
C LEU A 820 7.78 27.72 11.30
N LYS A 821 6.95 26.78 11.76
CA LYS A 821 7.37 25.41 12.11
C LYS A 821 8.08 24.73 10.94
N LEU A 822 7.46 24.71 9.76
CA LEU A 822 8.04 24.05 8.58
C LEU A 822 9.35 24.72 8.15
N LEU A 823 9.40 26.05 8.14
CA LEU A 823 10.62 26.80 7.80
C LEU A 823 11.74 26.57 8.83
N ALA A 824 11.41 26.52 10.13
CA ALA A 824 12.37 26.25 11.19
C ALA A 824 12.97 24.83 11.08
N GLU A 825 12.14 23.84 10.73
CA GLU A 825 12.59 22.48 10.45
C GLU A 825 13.48 22.43 9.20
N ILE A 826 13.09 23.07 8.09
CA ILE A 826 13.92 23.09 6.87
C ILE A 826 15.26 23.77 7.14
N TYR A 827 15.27 24.89 7.87
CA TYR A 827 16.51 25.57 8.23
C TYR A 827 17.41 24.73 9.12
N GLN A 828 16.82 23.92 10.00
CA GLN A 828 17.57 22.98 10.85
C GLN A 828 18.12 21.79 10.06
N ASP A 829 17.35 21.27 9.09
CA ASP A 829 17.71 20.09 8.30
C ASP A 829 18.68 20.43 7.15
N ASP A 830 18.42 21.52 6.43
CA ASP A 830 19.19 21.95 5.25
C ASP A 830 19.18 23.49 5.09
N ARG A 831 20.23 24.13 5.63
CA ARG A 831 20.44 25.58 5.46
C ARG A 831 20.66 25.99 4.00
N THR A 832 21.19 25.10 3.16
CA THR A 832 21.51 25.42 1.77
C THR A 832 20.26 25.59 0.91
N ALA A 833 19.13 25.01 1.32
CA ALA A 833 17.82 25.22 0.71
C ALA A 833 17.45 26.70 0.58
N PHE A 834 17.87 27.54 1.53
CA PHE A 834 17.57 28.98 1.54
C PHE A 834 18.36 29.79 0.50
N ALA A 835 19.34 29.17 -0.18
CA ALA A 835 20.09 29.81 -1.26
C ALA A 835 19.26 29.91 -2.55
N ASN A 836 18.32 28.99 -2.79
CA ASN A 836 17.45 28.96 -3.97
C ASN A 836 15.98 28.92 -3.58
N PHE A 837 15.22 29.95 -3.96
CA PHE A 837 13.81 30.06 -3.58
C PHE A 837 12.93 28.93 -4.09
N GLY A 838 13.13 28.50 -5.34
CA GLY A 838 12.34 27.40 -5.90
C GLY A 838 12.63 26.08 -5.19
N GLY A 839 13.89 25.85 -4.79
CA GLY A 839 14.27 24.69 -3.98
C GLY A 839 13.69 24.74 -2.56
N LEU A 840 13.74 25.89 -1.90
CA LEU A 840 13.09 26.10 -0.60
C LEU A 840 11.58 25.84 -0.66
N LEU A 841 10.92 26.35 -1.70
CA LEU A 841 9.47 26.19 -1.86
C LEU A 841 9.09 24.74 -2.15
N GLU A 842 9.90 23.99 -2.89
CA GLU A 842 9.72 22.55 -3.09
C GLU A 842 9.78 21.77 -1.79
N LEU A 843 10.81 22.00 -0.99
CA LEU A 843 10.97 21.36 0.31
C LEU A 843 9.83 21.75 1.27
N TYR A 844 9.41 23.01 1.24
CA TYR A 844 8.26 23.49 1.99
C TYR A 844 6.97 22.78 1.58
N LEU A 845 6.67 22.72 0.27
CA LEU A 845 5.48 22.05 -0.26
C LEU A 845 5.51 20.55 0.03
N GLU A 846 6.66 19.89 -0.10
CA GLU A 846 6.82 18.48 0.24
C GLU A 846 6.47 18.22 1.70
N LYS A 847 7.00 19.02 2.63
CA LYS A 847 6.64 18.93 4.06
C LYS A 847 5.18 19.30 4.33
N GLN A 848 4.62 20.31 3.64
CA GLN A 848 3.22 20.70 3.74
C GLN A 848 2.28 19.55 3.33
N PHE A 849 2.54 18.90 2.19
CA PHE A 849 1.79 17.74 1.73
C PHE A 849 1.95 16.57 2.69
N HIS A 850 3.17 16.32 3.17
CA HIS A 850 3.44 15.25 4.13
C HIS A 850 2.65 15.42 5.43
N GLU A 851 2.73 16.59 6.06
CA GLU A 851 2.02 16.89 7.33
C GLU A 851 0.50 16.96 7.14
N SER A 852 0.02 17.41 5.98
CA SER A 852 -1.42 17.41 5.67
C SER A 852 -1.95 16.00 5.42
N ASN A 853 -1.19 15.16 4.73
CA ASN A 853 -1.52 13.75 4.57
C ASN A 853 -1.44 13.00 5.91
N GLN A 854 -0.45 13.24 6.77
CA GLN A 854 -0.41 12.66 8.12
C GLN A 854 -1.65 13.00 8.95
N ARG A 855 -2.19 14.23 8.80
CA ARG A 855 -3.44 14.66 9.45
C ARG A 855 -4.67 13.89 8.93
N ALA A 856 -4.69 13.50 7.66
CA ALA A 856 -5.72 12.64 7.07
C ALA A 856 -5.54 11.14 7.41
N ASN A 857 -4.29 10.70 7.62
CA ASN A 857 -3.90 9.29 7.77
C ASN A 857 -4.29 8.64 9.11
N HIS A 858 -4.79 9.39 10.09
CA HIS A 858 -5.28 8.83 11.37
C HIS A 858 -6.66 8.14 11.26
N VAL A 859 -7.21 8.01 10.05
CA VAL A 859 -8.54 7.41 9.77
C VAL A 859 -8.45 6.01 9.12
N MET A 860 -7.28 5.56 8.63
CA MET A 860 -7.13 4.24 7.98
C MET A 860 -5.83 3.51 8.37
N GLY A 861 -5.75 2.18 8.24
CA GLY A 861 -4.66 1.32 8.74
C GLY A 861 -3.31 1.34 7.97
N ILE A 862 -2.24 0.91 8.65
CA ILE A 862 -0.82 1.22 8.40
C ILE A 862 -0.24 0.82 7.02
N GLY A 863 -0.76 -0.23 6.38
CA GLY A 863 -0.26 -0.70 5.07
C GLY A 863 -0.82 0.06 3.87
N GLN A 864 -2.10 0.45 3.92
CA GLN A 864 -2.78 1.25 2.89
C GLN A 864 -2.32 2.73 2.92
N GLN A 865 -1.78 3.18 4.05
CA GLN A 865 -1.35 4.57 4.31
C GLN A 865 -0.20 5.06 3.42
N ARG A 866 0.80 4.23 3.08
CA ARG A 866 1.97 4.70 2.32
C ARG A 866 1.67 4.86 0.83
N MET A 867 0.97 3.89 0.22
CA MET A 867 0.59 3.97 -1.20
C MET A 867 -0.47 5.05 -1.44
N ALA A 868 -1.47 5.18 -0.56
CA ALA A 868 -2.46 6.25 -0.66
C ALA A 868 -1.84 7.64 -0.46
N ALA A 869 -0.87 7.81 0.44
CA ALA A 869 -0.22 9.10 0.67
C ALA A 869 0.63 9.57 -0.53
N GLU A 870 1.31 8.67 -1.23
CA GLU A 870 2.08 8.99 -2.44
C GLU A 870 1.13 9.38 -3.59
N THR A 871 0.08 8.59 -3.81
CA THR A 871 -0.94 8.85 -4.84
C THR A 871 -1.74 10.12 -4.54
N LEU A 872 -2.12 10.36 -3.28
CA LEU A 872 -2.77 11.59 -2.85
C LEU A 872 -1.84 12.79 -2.95
N ARG A 873 -0.55 12.64 -2.62
CA ARG A 873 0.46 13.69 -2.81
C ARG A 873 0.55 14.08 -4.28
N GLN A 874 0.66 13.10 -5.18
CA GLN A 874 0.74 13.35 -6.61
C GLN A 874 -0.56 13.97 -7.15
N ALA A 875 -1.72 13.42 -6.81
CA ALA A 875 -3.02 13.97 -7.20
C ALA A 875 -3.25 15.39 -6.64
N SER A 876 -2.75 15.67 -5.44
CA SER A 876 -2.79 17.01 -4.84
C SER A 876 -1.89 17.98 -5.57
N HIS A 877 -0.66 17.57 -5.89
CA HIS A 877 0.29 18.38 -6.64
C HIS A 877 -0.25 18.73 -8.03
N GLU A 878 -0.73 17.73 -8.77
CA GLU A 878 -1.34 17.90 -10.09
C GLU A 878 -2.61 18.76 -10.05
N GLY A 879 -3.44 18.58 -9.01
CA GLY A 879 -4.61 19.41 -8.77
C GLY A 879 -4.26 20.89 -8.58
N HIS A 880 -3.24 21.20 -7.77
CA HIS A 880 -2.77 22.57 -7.58
C HIS A 880 -2.18 23.17 -8.86
N CYS A 881 -1.39 22.41 -9.64
CA CYS A 881 -0.91 22.84 -10.96
C CYS A 881 -2.07 23.19 -11.89
N SER A 882 -3.08 22.32 -11.97
CA SER A 882 -4.26 22.52 -12.82
C SER A 882 -5.07 23.74 -12.40
N LEU A 883 -5.28 23.95 -11.10
CA LEU A 883 -6.02 25.09 -10.57
C LEU A 883 -5.24 26.40 -10.73
N ALA A 884 -3.93 26.39 -10.47
CA ALA A 884 -3.05 27.55 -10.67
C ALA A 884 -3.04 27.99 -12.12
N ALA A 885 -2.89 27.06 -13.06
CA ALA A 885 -2.95 27.37 -14.48
C ALA A 885 -4.30 27.99 -14.89
N GLN A 886 -5.41 27.45 -14.37
CA GLN A 886 -6.73 27.99 -14.65
C GLN A 886 -6.89 29.42 -14.08
N LEU A 887 -6.52 29.65 -12.82
CA LEU A 887 -6.61 30.95 -12.16
C LEU A 887 -5.69 32.00 -12.80
N PHE A 888 -4.52 31.59 -13.27
CA PHE A 888 -3.49 32.49 -13.78
C PHE A 888 -3.70 32.84 -15.26
N PHE A 889 -4.08 31.85 -16.09
CA PHE A 889 -4.19 32.04 -17.55
C PHE A 889 -5.63 32.11 -18.06
N SER A 890 -6.63 31.79 -17.24
CA SER A 890 -8.05 31.85 -17.59
C SER A 890 -8.93 32.28 -16.41
N PRO A 891 -8.65 33.43 -15.76
CA PRO A 891 -9.36 33.88 -14.57
C PRO A 891 -10.87 34.06 -14.80
N GLU A 892 -11.27 34.36 -16.03
CA GLU A 892 -12.67 34.52 -16.45
C GLU A 892 -13.49 33.21 -16.41
N LYS A 893 -12.82 32.03 -16.40
CA LYS A 893 -13.51 30.73 -16.45
C LYS A 893 -13.96 30.29 -15.06
N PRO A 894 -15.22 29.85 -14.89
CA PRO A 894 -15.71 29.38 -13.60
C PRO A 894 -14.95 28.13 -13.14
N ILE A 895 -14.68 28.07 -11.84
CA ILE A 895 -13.89 27.00 -11.23
C ILE A 895 -14.83 25.86 -10.84
N ASN A 896 -14.53 24.65 -11.32
CA ASN A 896 -15.29 23.47 -10.96
C ASN A 896 -14.88 22.99 -9.56
N MET A 897 -15.64 23.40 -8.54
CA MET A 897 -15.40 23.01 -7.16
C MET A 897 -15.60 21.51 -6.90
N ALA A 898 -16.38 20.80 -7.71
CA ALA A 898 -16.46 19.34 -7.60
C ALA A 898 -15.14 18.66 -7.98
N LYS A 899 -14.33 19.31 -8.84
CA LYS A 899 -13.00 18.83 -9.22
C LYS A 899 -11.92 19.19 -8.20
N TYR A 900 -11.94 20.41 -7.65
CA TYR A 900 -10.83 20.93 -6.83
C TYR A 900 -11.10 21.01 -5.33
N GLY A 901 -12.32 20.70 -4.87
CA GLY A 901 -12.72 20.88 -3.48
C GLY A 901 -11.82 20.17 -2.46
N TYR A 902 -11.27 19.00 -2.81
CA TYR A 902 -10.36 18.25 -1.93
C TYR A 902 -9.04 18.98 -1.63
N LEU A 903 -8.64 19.95 -2.47
CA LEU A 903 -7.41 20.71 -2.26
C LEU A 903 -7.52 21.70 -1.09
N LEU A 904 -8.75 22.07 -0.70
CA LEU A 904 -8.98 22.95 0.46
C LEU A 904 -8.38 22.34 1.73
N ASP A 905 -8.44 21.03 1.90
CA ASP A 905 -7.98 20.35 3.12
C ASP A 905 -6.46 20.44 3.34
N ILE A 906 -5.70 20.68 2.26
CA ILE A 906 -4.24 20.80 2.25
C ILE A 906 -3.79 22.19 2.74
N GLY A 907 -4.70 23.17 2.68
CA GLY A 907 -4.50 24.51 3.23
C GLY A 907 -3.63 25.42 2.38
N ILE A 908 -3.35 25.06 1.12
CA ILE A 908 -2.63 25.92 0.16
C ILE A 908 -3.60 26.83 -0.62
N ILE A 909 -4.86 26.40 -0.75
CA ILE A 909 -5.93 27.20 -1.35
C ILE A 909 -7.00 27.53 -0.31
N ILE A 910 -7.64 28.66 -0.52
CA ILE A 910 -8.77 29.14 0.28
C ILE A 910 -9.92 29.50 -0.64
N LEU A 911 -11.12 29.16 -0.19
CA LEU A 911 -12.36 29.62 -0.77
C LEU A 911 -12.77 30.88 0.01
N GLU A 912 -13.15 31.94 -0.69
CA GLU A 912 -13.63 33.18 -0.10
C GLU A 912 -14.86 33.61 -0.92
N GLY A 913 -16.05 33.49 -0.31
CA GLY A 913 -17.32 33.48 -1.05
C GLY A 913 -17.37 32.33 -2.06
N ASN A 914 -17.68 32.64 -3.32
CA ASN A 914 -17.71 31.68 -4.44
C ASN A 914 -16.41 31.69 -5.28
N GLN A 915 -15.36 32.38 -4.85
CA GLN A 915 -14.09 32.47 -5.56
C GLN A 915 -12.99 31.67 -4.84
N VAL A 916 -12.25 30.87 -5.60
CA VAL A 916 -11.08 30.14 -5.10
C VAL A 916 -9.84 30.95 -5.38
N ARG A 917 -8.96 31.06 -4.39
CA ARG A 917 -7.62 31.63 -4.56
C ARG A 917 -6.60 30.83 -3.78
N PHE A 918 -5.32 30.99 -4.12
CA PHE A 918 -4.24 30.48 -3.28
C PHE A 918 -4.13 31.31 -2.00
N GLU A 919 -3.73 30.68 -0.90
CA GLU A 919 -3.47 31.36 0.38
C GLU A 919 -2.49 32.52 0.18
N HIS A 920 -1.45 32.28 -0.64
CA HIS A 920 -0.48 33.27 -1.04
C HIS A 920 -0.18 33.17 -2.55
N ARG A 921 0.04 34.33 -3.20
CA ARG A 921 0.33 34.41 -4.65
C ARG A 921 1.56 33.61 -5.06
N VAL A 922 2.56 33.50 -4.18
CA VAL A 922 3.77 32.67 -4.38
C VAL A 922 3.43 31.23 -4.79
N PHE A 923 2.43 30.61 -4.16
CA PHE A 923 2.04 29.24 -4.48
C PHE A 923 1.38 29.17 -5.87
N GLN A 924 0.51 30.15 -6.18
CA GLN A 924 -0.11 30.25 -7.50
C GLN A 924 0.93 30.40 -8.60
N ASP A 925 1.89 31.32 -8.42
CA ASP A 925 2.95 31.60 -9.38
C ASP A 925 3.86 30.39 -9.59
N TYR A 926 4.21 29.66 -8.51
CA TYR A 926 5.02 28.45 -8.57
C TYR A 926 4.31 27.32 -9.32
N PHE A 927 3.07 26.99 -8.92
CA PHE A 927 2.30 25.91 -9.56
C PHE A 927 1.91 26.25 -11.00
N ALA A 928 1.64 27.53 -11.31
CA ALA A 928 1.40 27.97 -12.68
C ALA A 928 2.66 27.83 -13.54
N ALA A 929 3.84 28.18 -13.02
CA ALA A 929 5.11 28.01 -13.71
C ALA A 929 5.43 26.53 -13.98
N GLU A 930 5.15 25.63 -13.04
CA GLU A 930 5.29 24.19 -13.27
C GLU A 930 4.29 23.67 -14.30
N ALA A 931 3.03 24.12 -14.26
CA ALA A 931 1.99 23.69 -15.20
C ALA A 931 2.35 24.00 -16.67
N VAL A 932 3.06 25.11 -16.92
CA VAL A 932 3.59 25.46 -18.24
C VAL A 932 4.59 24.42 -18.74
N MET A 933 5.40 23.82 -17.86
CA MET A 933 6.33 22.73 -18.23
C MET A 933 5.61 21.40 -18.51
N ILE A 934 4.41 21.19 -17.96
CA ILE A 934 3.63 19.98 -18.17
C ILE A 934 2.80 20.09 -19.48
N GLY A 935 2.61 21.31 -20.01
CA GLY A 935 1.86 21.55 -21.25
C GLY A 935 0.34 21.50 -21.09
N HIS A 936 -0.14 21.49 -19.86
CA HIS A 936 -1.57 21.58 -19.56
C HIS A 936 -2.03 23.05 -19.63
N PHE A 937 -3.15 23.31 -20.32
CA PHE A 937 -3.87 24.60 -20.41
C PHE A 937 -3.28 25.72 -21.27
N VAL A 938 -1.95 25.82 -21.44
CA VAL A 938 -1.32 26.86 -22.27
C VAL A 938 -0.22 26.25 -23.15
N ARG A 939 -0.29 26.47 -24.48
CA ARG A 939 0.78 26.08 -25.41
C ARG A 939 1.92 27.10 -25.30
N ILE A 940 3.16 26.63 -25.49
CA ILE A 940 4.37 27.48 -25.42
C ILE A 940 4.30 28.65 -26.43
N ASP A 941 3.57 28.45 -27.53
CA ASP A 941 3.38 29.44 -28.60
C ASP A 941 2.16 30.36 -28.39
N ASP A 942 1.52 30.35 -27.21
CA ASP A 942 0.37 31.21 -26.90
C ASP A 942 0.83 32.64 -26.57
N ASP A 943 0.35 33.63 -27.33
CA ASP A 943 0.67 35.06 -27.13
C ASP A 943 0.35 35.56 -25.71
N ARG A 944 -0.59 34.90 -25.00
CA ARG A 944 -0.90 35.20 -23.60
C ARG A 944 0.29 34.95 -22.68
N LEU A 945 1.12 33.94 -22.94
CA LEU A 945 2.31 33.66 -22.14
C LEU A 945 3.36 34.77 -22.30
N ARG A 946 3.48 35.36 -23.49
CA ARG A 946 4.37 36.52 -23.74
C ARG A 946 3.93 37.75 -22.98
N ILE A 947 2.63 38.06 -23.01
CA ILE A 947 2.05 39.20 -22.28
C ILE A 947 2.30 39.04 -20.77
N VAL A 948 2.05 37.84 -20.24
CA VAL A 948 2.24 37.51 -18.83
C VAL A 948 3.70 37.59 -18.39
N LEU A 949 4.65 37.15 -19.22
CA LEU A 949 6.10 37.19 -18.92
C LEU A 949 6.69 38.60 -18.95
N ASN A 950 6.06 39.52 -19.68
CA ASN A 950 6.46 40.92 -19.79
C ASN A 950 5.80 41.83 -18.74
N ASP A 951 4.80 41.34 -18.02
CA ASP A 951 4.18 42.05 -16.91
C ASP A 951 5.10 42.06 -15.68
N PRO A 952 5.55 43.24 -15.18
CA PRO A 952 6.40 43.35 -14.01
C PRO A 952 5.74 42.81 -12.72
N LEU A 953 4.41 42.71 -12.66
CA LEU A 953 3.69 42.11 -11.52
C LEU A 953 3.87 40.59 -11.43
N ASN A 954 4.35 39.92 -12.49
CA ASN A 954 4.57 38.47 -12.55
C ASN A 954 6.05 38.07 -12.39
N ARG A 955 6.85 38.92 -11.73
CA ARG A 955 8.28 38.68 -11.49
C ARG A 955 8.56 37.31 -10.84
N LEU A 956 7.76 36.90 -9.86
CA LEU A 956 7.92 35.62 -9.16
C LEU A 956 7.62 34.42 -10.07
N PHE A 957 6.54 34.50 -10.87
CA PHE A 957 6.25 33.50 -11.90
C PHE A 957 7.43 33.31 -12.86
N LYS A 958 8.04 34.40 -13.35
CA LYS A 958 9.25 34.32 -14.21
C LYS A 958 10.43 33.65 -13.51
N GLN A 959 10.65 33.94 -12.22
CA GLN A 959 11.72 33.30 -11.43
C GLN A 959 11.47 31.80 -11.24
N PHE A 960 10.25 31.40 -10.92
CA PHE A 960 9.90 29.98 -10.78
C PHE A 960 9.97 29.24 -12.11
N LEU A 961 9.57 29.88 -13.21
CA LEU A 961 9.71 29.31 -14.55
C LEU A 961 11.19 29.02 -14.89
N LEU A 962 12.10 29.97 -14.62
CA LEU A 962 13.53 29.75 -14.80
C LEU A 962 14.08 28.63 -13.91
N HIS A 963 13.61 28.56 -12.67
CA HIS A 963 13.97 27.47 -11.75
C HIS A 963 13.50 26.10 -12.27
N HIS A 964 12.25 25.98 -12.73
CA HIS A 964 11.75 24.74 -13.34
C HIS A 964 12.50 24.38 -14.61
N LEU A 965 12.85 25.35 -15.47
CA LEU A 965 13.69 25.13 -16.66
C LEU A 965 15.09 24.64 -16.29
N GLY A 966 15.64 25.08 -15.15
CA GLY A 966 16.93 24.64 -14.61
C GLY A 966 16.98 23.15 -14.21
N LYS A 967 15.84 22.47 -14.06
CA LYS A 967 15.79 21.05 -13.70
C LYS A 967 16.16 20.11 -14.87
N ALA A 968 16.83 19.00 -14.57
CA ALA A 968 17.22 18.01 -15.57
C ALA A 968 16.03 17.38 -16.31
N LYS A 969 14.89 17.18 -15.62
CA LYS A 969 13.65 16.65 -16.22
C LYS A 969 13.04 17.55 -17.30
N ASN A 970 13.38 18.84 -17.32
CA ASN A 970 12.80 19.84 -18.21
C ASN A 970 13.76 20.33 -19.31
N VAL A 971 14.85 19.59 -19.57
CA VAL A 971 15.87 19.97 -20.58
C VAL A 971 15.25 20.21 -21.97
N ASN A 972 14.25 19.41 -22.36
CA ASN A 972 13.55 19.53 -23.64
C ASN A 972 12.78 20.86 -23.82
N PHE A 973 12.47 21.57 -22.73
CA PHE A 973 11.77 22.86 -22.77
C PHE A 973 12.73 24.05 -22.90
N ARG A 974 14.02 23.89 -22.57
CA ARG A 974 15.00 24.99 -22.56
C ARG A 974 15.18 25.64 -23.93
N ALA A 975 15.32 24.82 -24.97
CA ALA A 975 15.46 25.31 -26.34
C ALA A 975 14.23 26.07 -26.83
N ARG A 976 13.03 25.71 -26.33
CA ARG A 976 11.76 26.36 -26.71
C ARG A 976 11.52 27.68 -25.97
N PHE A 977 12.03 27.83 -24.75
CA PHE A 977 11.93 29.07 -23.97
C PHE A 977 13.04 30.09 -24.24
N GLN A 978 14.15 29.69 -24.89
CA GLN A 978 15.24 30.59 -25.26
C GLN A 978 14.75 31.75 -26.16
N SER A 979 13.88 31.49 -27.13
CA SER A 979 13.33 32.56 -28.00
C SER A 979 12.38 33.53 -27.29
N LEU A 980 11.77 33.13 -26.18
CA LEU A 980 10.83 33.94 -25.39
C LEU A 980 11.53 34.80 -24.32
N LEU A 981 12.74 34.40 -23.89
CA LEU A 981 13.50 35.06 -22.83
C LEU A 981 14.58 36.02 -23.34
N LEU A 982 14.99 35.88 -24.61
CA LEU A 982 16.06 36.69 -25.23
C LEU A 982 15.62 38.10 -25.69
N ASP A 983 14.33 38.42 -25.71
CA ASP A 983 13.82 39.69 -26.25
C ASP A 983 13.82 40.89 -25.27
N ASN A 984 14.21 40.69 -24.00
CA ASN A 984 14.27 41.79 -23.01
C ASN A 984 15.69 42.34 -22.78
N GLY A 985 16.58 42.22 -23.79
CA GLY A 985 18.00 42.55 -23.65
C GLY A 985 18.61 43.39 -24.77
N SER A 986 17.82 44.20 -25.50
CA SER A 986 18.39 45.12 -26.50
C SER A 986 17.53 46.34 -26.81
N SER A 987 17.21 47.17 -25.82
CA SER A 987 16.71 48.52 -26.07
C SER A 987 16.89 49.48 -24.89
N SER A 988 18.11 49.61 -24.37
CA SER A 988 18.57 50.83 -23.70
C SER A 988 20.08 50.74 -23.52
N GLU A 989 20.78 51.83 -23.85
CA GLU A 989 22.23 52.03 -23.72
C GLU A 989 23.10 51.57 -24.90
N ARG A 990 22.83 52.14 -26.07
CA ARG A 990 23.89 52.62 -26.96
C ARG A 990 23.74 54.12 -27.17
N ASN A 991 24.54 54.87 -26.43
CA ASN A 991 25.23 56.11 -26.80
C ASN A 991 25.40 56.97 -25.56
N ILE A 992 26.63 57.08 -25.06
CA ILE A 992 27.41 58.33 -24.95
C ILE A 992 28.73 57.99 -24.24
N ASN A 993 29.82 58.52 -24.79
CA ASN A 993 31.22 58.55 -24.32
C ASN A 993 32.15 57.41 -24.76
N GLN A 994 32.64 57.58 -26.00
CA GLN A 994 34.07 57.42 -26.30
C GLN A 994 34.89 58.54 -25.64
N ALA A 995 36.18 58.25 -25.43
CA ALA A 995 37.29 59.09 -25.00
C ALA A 995 37.47 59.25 -23.47
N ASP A 996 38.40 58.50 -22.88
CA ASP A 996 39.79 58.96 -22.79
C ASP A 996 40.75 57.83 -22.40
N ASP A 997 41.87 57.78 -23.11
CA ASP A 997 43.03 56.92 -22.89
C ASP A 997 43.78 57.28 -21.59
N ARG A 998 44.10 56.26 -20.77
CA ARG A 998 45.42 56.02 -20.14
C ARG A 998 45.49 54.72 -19.36
#